data_AF-A0A836CZJ7-F1
#
_entry.id   AF-A0A836CZJ7-F1
#
_cell.length_a   1.000
_cell.length_b   1.000
_cell.length_c   1.000
_cell.angle_alpha   90.00
_cell.angle_beta   90.00
_cell.angle_gamma   90.00
#
_symmetry.space_group_name_H-M   'P 1'
#
loop_
_entity.id
_entity.type
_entity.pdbx_description
1 polymer ?
#
loop_
_entity_poly.entity_id
_entity_poly.type
_entity_poly.pdbx_seq_one_letter_code
_entity_poly.pdbx_strand_id
1 'polypeptide(L)'
;MAKLLQQPPKFLRAEWQIANKNQYHRAEAQRSRSERLVAESQRLVDEIEKTTRKSQSDVNKKLEQRLEEVRFWKKELDGKLEQLVYATEDLLLYQTRLEKALESFKEPLRITEKCLEYREKRVGIDLVHDEVEQELIKEEEIIRGVMTLLTRTLEETREQIRLNRSAKYNLEKDLRDKFTAITIDDICFSLNNNSPNIKYSENVVRVEPNSVSLEDWQDFSNTNVEKADKQRNNSLTLKALVDRILSQTANDLRRQCDVVDTAFKNGLKETKDARDTLALHLDKVMEEIASQEKNIVVLEKAILDQEGPAKVAHTRLETRTHRPNVELCRDVAQYRLIKEVGEITHNVARLKETLAQAQAELKGLNRRQLALQEEIQIKENTIYIDEKLQVWEPSLESEEEEEEISEQLIPDASRPHDSSGNKAGHLPGVWAQLVAALLLLAVSFSLAVRQLCSSGASPGTLGSGAAPASGHSHRPGMYHHSAIISPAAECSRLGRELFVAGGNIVDAGVGAALCLAVVHPHATGLGAMYWGLFHNSSSGNSTALTSGPAQTLAPGLGLPTALPALHMLHTHFGRLPWPHLLVGPISLAQKGFLVDTSLASALAAQDTKGLCPLLCHANGTPLGPGTRVTNTKLAAVLHKASLAPTPDLSGDALLSLLAEDLGLEGPSVGPRPTLEPALQLPVPQGILFTTPSPSAGPELLELLEASLQSTGPSPAPCPALLQAAAAPRSSVLATVDSGGSVLLLTSSLNSSFGSGHLSPSTGVLLSNLVAESAAGAWACPLIFRGISDDTEVDVLGLVASGTPAAATVMTHALLSHLARPQTPDQQGPTESPRACGQGTLLQVAAHTEHAHVSSVPSGCCPFQGF
;
A
#
# COMPACT_ATOMS: atom_id res chain seq x y z
N MET A 1 67.98 -102.27 29.03
CA MET A 1 67.68 -103.71 29.19
C MET A 1 66.30 -103.87 29.82
N ALA A 2 65.45 -104.65 29.15
CA ALA A 2 64.24 -105.37 29.59
C ALA A 2 63.43 -105.00 30.86
N LYS A 3 62.12 -104.76 30.61
CA LYS A 3 60.90 -105.39 31.22
C LYS A 3 60.64 -105.43 32.75
N LEU A 4 59.51 -104.78 33.09
CA LEU A 4 58.28 -105.26 33.77
C LEU A 4 58.20 -105.55 35.29
N LEU A 5 57.14 -104.94 35.88
CA LEU A 5 56.20 -105.39 36.96
C LEU A 5 56.75 -105.38 38.41
N GLN A 6 56.17 -104.74 39.43
CA GLN A 6 54.77 -104.72 39.92
C GLN A 6 54.47 -103.59 40.98
N GLN A 7 53.21 -103.46 41.42
CA GLN A 7 52.54 -102.33 42.14
C GLN A 7 52.92 -102.04 43.63
N PRO A 8 52.60 -100.82 44.16
CA PRO A 8 53.04 -100.33 45.49
C PRO A 8 52.00 -100.49 46.65
N PRO A 9 52.43 -100.33 47.93
CA PRO A 9 51.67 -100.63 49.14
C PRO A 9 50.89 -99.43 49.75
N LYS A 10 50.04 -99.70 50.76
CA LYS A 10 49.22 -98.74 51.53
C LYS A 10 49.94 -98.17 52.77
N PHE A 11 49.68 -96.90 53.08
CA PHE A 11 50.30 -96.07 54.15
C PHE A 11 49.54 -96.07 55.50
N LEU A 12 50.23 -95.62 56.57
CA LEU A 12 49.87 -95.70 58.01
C LEU A 12 49.22 -94.43 58.61
N ARG A 13 48.42 -94.64 59.67
CA ARG A 13 47.50 -93.69 60.36
C ARG A 13 48.13 -92.42 60.96
N ALA A 14 49.44 -92.39 61.19
CA ALA A 14 50.14 -91.23 61.75
C ALA A 14 50.30 -90.07 60.74
N GLU A 15 50.32 -90.38 59.45
CA GLU A 15 50.43 -89.38 58.36
C GLU A 15 49.09 -88.67 58.08
N TRP A 16 47.96 -89.30 58.45
CA TRP A 16 46.61 -88.76 58.27
C TRP A 16 46.27 -87.63 59.26
N GLN A 17 46.77 -87.70 60.50
CA GLN A 17 46.46 -86.69 61.53
C GLN A 17 47.21 -85.37 61.34
N ILE A 18 48.43 -85.41 60.77
CA ILE A 18 49.23 -84.22 60.43
C ILE A 18 48.69 -83.53 59.16
N ALA A 19 48.13 -84.29 58.21
CA ALA A 19 47.48 -83.74 57.02
C ALA A 19 46.16 -83.00 57.34
N ASN A 20 45.35 -83.49 58.29
CA ASN A 20 44.05 -82.89 58.60
C ASN A 20 44.11 -81.56 59.38
N LYS A 21 45.16 -81.31 60.18
CA LYS A 21 45.29 -80.05 60.94
C LYS A 21 45.75 -78.87 60.07
N ASN A 22 46.37 -79.14 58.92
CA ASN A 22 46.77 -78.14 57.93
C ASN A 22 45.65 -77.78 56.92
N GLN A 23 44.58 -78.58 56.84
CA GLN A 23 43.44 -78.32 55.95
C GLN A 23 42.40 -77.36 56.55
N TYR A 24 42.21 -77.37 57.88
CA TYR A 24 41.23 -76.52 58.56
C TYR A 24 41.66 -75.04 58.68
N HIS A 25 42.91 -74.77 59.08
CA HIS A 25 43.42 -73.38 59.21
C HIS A 25 43.66 -72.67 57.86
N ARG A 26 43.86 -73.42 56.76
CA ARG A 26 43.92 -72.85 55.40
C ARG A 26 42.54 -72.50 54.86
N ALA A 27 41.51 -73.29 55.18
CA ALA A 27 40.13 -73.01 54.78
C ALA A 27 39.51 -71.81 55.54
N GLU A 28 39.78 -71.68 56.83
CA GLU A 28 39.20 -70.61 57.67
C GLU A 28 39.88 -69.24 57.45
N ALA A 29 41.20 -69.22 57.20
CA ALA A 29 41.92 -68.01 56.83
C ALA A 29 41.64 -67.52 55.39
N GLN A 30 41.18 -68.40 54.49
CA GLN A 30 40.63 -68.03 53.18
C GLN A 30 39.20 -67.50 53.30
N ARG A 31 38.36 -68.10 54.15
CA ARG A 31 36.99 -67.65 54.39
C ARG A 31 36.92 -66.26 55.05
N SER A 32 37.69 -66.01 56.11
CA SER A 32 37.71 -64.70 56.79
C SER A 32 38.30 -63.58 55.92
N ARG A 33 39.27 -63.89 55.05
CA ARG A 33 39.76 -62.94 54.03
C ARG A 33 38.70 -62.67 52.96
N SER A 34 37.96 -63.69 52.51
CA SER A 34 36.86 -63.53 51.56
C SER A 34 35.69 -62.73 52.15
N GLU A 35 35.29 -63.00 53.39
CA GLU A 35 34.21 -62.26 54.08
C GLU A 35 34.60 -60.80 54.35
N ARG A 36 35.87 -60.54 54.69
CA ARG A 36 36.39 -59.19 54.91
C ARG A 36 36.54 -58.42 53.59
N LEU A 37 36.97 -59.07 52.50
CA LEU A 37 37.02 -58.48 51.15
C LEU A 37 35.61 -58.17 50.62
N VAL A 38 34.62 -59.04 50.86
CA VAL A 38 33.22 -58.79 50.49
C VAL A 38 32.62 -57.65 51.32
N ALA A 39 32.88 -57.59 52.63
CA ALA A 39 32.40 -56.48 53.48
C ALA A 39 33.09 -55.14 53.16
N GLU A 40 34.37 -55.16 52.79
CA GLU A 40 35.13 -53.98 52.38
C GLU A 40 34.72 -53.52 50.98
N SER A 41 34.51 -54.44 50.03
CA SER A 41 33.91 -54.14 48.72
C SER A 41 32.49 -53.59 48.86
N GLN A 42 31.66 -54.13 49.75
CA GLN A 42 30.29 -53.62 49.95
C GLN A 42 30.30 -52.22 50.59
N ARG A 43 31.17 -51.95 51.57
CA ARG A 43 31.35 -50.60 52.13
C ARG A 43 31.83 -49.60 51.09
N LEU A 44 32.78 -50.00 50.24
CA LEU A 44 33.29 -49.16 49.16
C LEU A 44 32.18 -48.86 48.14
N VAL A 45 31.37 -49.86 47.78
CA VAL A 45 30.19 -49.68 46.91
C VAL A 45 29.17 -48.74 47.54
N ASP A 46 28.82 -48.92 48.81
CA ASP A 46 27.85 -48.05 49.51
C ASP A 46 28.40 -46.62 49.68
N GLU A 47 29.70 -46.44 49.92
CA GLU A 47 30.37 -45.14 50.00
C GLU A 47 30.43 -44.43 48.63
N ILE A 48 30.79 -45.16 47.57
CA ILE A 48 30.77 -44.67 46.18
C ILE A 48 29.35 -44.31 45.77
N GLU A 49 28.36 -45.14 46.10
CA GLU A 49 26.97 -44.89 45.76
C GLU A 49 26.42 -43.66 46.50
N LYS A 50 26.77 -43.49 47.79
CA LYS A 50 26.36 -42.33 48.58
C LYS A 50 27.05 -41.03 48.13
N THR A 51 28.34 -41.08 47.79
CA THR A 51 29.07 -39.92 47.25
C THR A 51 28.60 -39.57 45.84
N THR A 52 28.31 -40.58 45.00
CA THR A 52 27.73 -40.39 43.65
C THR A 52 26.35 -39.75 43.72
N ARG A 53 25.44 -40.26 44.56
CA ARG A 53 24.10 -39.67 44.73
C ARG A 53 24.17 -38.24 45.27
N LYS A 54 25.06 -37.95 46.22
CA LYS A 54 25.26 -36.59 46.74
C LYS A 54 25.78 -35.65 45.64
N SER A 55 26.78 -36.08 44.88
CA SER A 55 27.32 -35.31 43.76
C SER A 55 26.28 -35.06 42.67
N GLN A 56 25.46 -36.06 42.32
CA GLN A 56 24.36 -35.90 41.37
C GLN A 56 23.30 -34.91 41.88
N SER A 57 22.93 -34.98 43.17
CA SER A 57 22.00 -34.03 43.79
C SER A 57 22.52 -32.59 43.79
N ASP A 58 23.82 -32.39 44.05
CA ASP A 58 24.44 -31.06 44.05
C ASP A 58 24.51 -30.48 42.63
N VAL A 59 24.78 -31.30 41.61
CA VAL A 59 24.75 -30.89 40.19
C VAL A 59 23.34 -30.51 39.75
N ASN A 60 22.32 -31.33 40.06
CA ASN A 60 20.94 -31.04 39.68
C ASN A 60 20.44 -29.71 40.26
N LYS A 61 20.77 -29.41 41.52
CA LYS A 61 20.43 -28.13 42.16
C LYS A 61 21.11 -26.94 41.49
N LYS A 62 22.33 -27.12 40.96
CA LYS A 62 23.06 -26.07 40.23
C LYS A 62 22.51 -25.86 38.82
N LEU A 63 22.06 -26.93 38.15
CA LEU A 63 21.34 -26.84 36.89
C LEU A 63 19.98 -26.14 37.04
N GLU A 64 19.24 -26.43 38.12
CA GLU A 64 17.98 -25.75 38.45
C GLU A 64 18.18 -24.24 38.66
N GLN A 65 19.18 -23.84 39.45
CA GLN A 65 19.53 -22.42 39.64
C GLN A 65 19.87 -21.74 38.30
N ARG A 66 20.63 -22.40 37.44
CA ARG A 66 20.97 -21.87 36.11
C ARG A 66 19.73 -21.70 35.23
N LEU A 67 18.83 -22.69 35.22
CA LEU A 67 17.57 -22.62 34.50
C LEU A 67 16.70 -21.44 34.96
N GLU A 68 16.64 -21.14 36.26
CA GLU A 68 15.92 -19.98 36.79
C GLU A 68 16.52 -18.64 36.32
N GLU A 69 17.85 -18.51 36.37
CA GLU A 69 18.57 -17.30 35.92
C GLU A 69 18.36 -17.05 34.41
N VAL A 70 18.43 -18.09 33.58
CA VAL A 70 18.22 -17.96 32.14
C VAL A 70 16.74 -17.66 31.83
N ARG A 71 15.78 -18.24 32.55
CA ARG A 71 14.35 -17.92 32.42
C ARG A 71 14.04 -16.48 32.81
N PHE A 72 14.69 -15.94 33.85
CA PHE A 72 14.56 -14.53 34.25
C PHE A 72 15.01 -13.59 33.12
N TRP A 73 16.23 -13.77 32.61
CA TRP A 73 16.76 -12.93 31.53
C TRP A 73 15.96 -13.05 30.25
N LYS A 74 15.46 -14.24 29.91
CA LYS A 74 14.54 -14.42 28.78
C LYS A 74 13.29 -13.55 28.95
N LYS A 75 12.66 -13.58 30.12
CA LYS A 75 11.45 -12.78 30.40
C LYS A 75 11.71 -11.27 30.31
N GLU A 76 12.84 -10.80 30.85
CA GLU A 76 13.21 -9.38 30.76
C GLU A 76 13.47 -8.97 29.31
N LEU A 77 14.21 -9.77 28.53
CA LEU A 77 14.49 -9.51 27.12
C LEU A 77 13.19 -9.50 26.29
N ASP A 78 12.28 -10.46 26.49
CA ASP A 78 10.96 -10.53 25.83
C ASP A 78 10.15 -9.26 26.13
N GLY A 79 10.07 -8.85 27.39
CA GLY A 79 9.33 -7.65 27.80
C GLY A 79 9.89 -6.35 27.20
N LYS A 80 11.21 -6.25 27.05
CA LYS A 80 11.86 -5.09 26.40
C LYS A 80 11.67 -5.09 24.90
N LEU A 81 11.70 -6.27 24.28
CA LEU A 81 11.44 -6.46 22.86
C LEU A 81 10.02 -5.98 22.50
N GLU A 82 8.99 -6.43 23.22
CA GLU A 82 7.60 -6.01 23.00
C GLU A 82 7.44 -4.49 23.09
N GLN A 83 8.02 -3.86 24.12
CA GLN A 83 7.95 -2.41 24.32
C GLN A 83 8.63 -1.62 23.20
N LEU A 84 9.74 -2.13 22.66
CA LEU A 84 10.49 -1.49 21.58
C LEU A 84 9.79 -1.67 20.22
N VAL A 85 9.17 -2.83 19.98
CA VAL A 85 8.34 -3.08 18.79
C VAL A 85 7.17 -2.09 18.76
N TYR A 86 6.43 -1.96 19.87
CA TYR A 86 5.33 -1.00 19.98
C TYR A 86 5.77 0.44 19.71
N ALA A 87 6.88 0.88 20.31
CA ALA A 87 7.42 2.23 20.06
C ALA A 87 7.81 2.46 18.59
N THR A 88 8.23 1.41 17.88
CA THR A 88 8.60 1.49 16.45
C THR A 88 7.38 1.61 15.55
N GLU A 89 6.31 0.85 15.85
CA GLU A 89 5.03 0.94 15.13
C GLU A 89 4.41 2.33 15.28
N ASP A 90 4.46 2.89 16.49
CA ASP A 90 3.95 4.24 16.77
C ASP A 90 4.74 5.31 16.00
N LEU A 91 6.07 5.21 15.92
CA LEU A 91 6.88 6.13 15.11
C LEU A 91 6.60 6.04 13.60
N LEU A 92 6.27 4.86 13.06
CA LEU A 92 5.88 4.70 11.65
C LEU A 92 4.57 5.44 11.32
N LEU A 93 3.62 5.47 12.27
CA LEU A 93 2.41 6.26 12.13
C LEU A 93 2.73 7.77 12.11
N TYR A 94 3.63 8.21 12.99
CA TYR A 94 4.07 9.61 13.04
C TYR A 94 4.86 10.03 11.79
N GLN A 95 5.68 9.13 11.24
CA GLN A 95 6.34 9.34 9.95
C GLN A 95 5.30 9.62 8.85
N THR A 96 4.25 8.79 8.77
CA THR A 96 3.17 8.97 7.79
C THR A 96 2.43 10.30 7.99
N ARG A 97 2.21 10.72 9.25
CA ARG A 97 1.58 12.01 9.57
C ARG A 97 2.44 13.19 9.12
N LEU A 98 3.76 13.14 9.35
CA LEU A 98 4.71 14.17 8.90
C LEU A 98 4.77 14.26 7.37
N GLU A 99 4.82 13.12 6.67
CA GLU A 99 4.83 13.08 5.19
C GLU A 99 3.56 13.69 4.60
N LYS A 100 2.39 13.35 5.15
CA LYS A 100 1.11 13.96 4.74
C LYS A 100 1.04 15.45 5.03
N ALA A 101 1.54 15.88 6.19
CA ALA A 101 1.59 17.31 6.53
C ALA A 101 2.48 18.05 5.53
N LEU A 102 3.67 17.54 5.22
CA LEU A 102 4.58 18.15 4.25
C LEU A 102 3.97 18.25 2.85
N GLU A 103 3.23 17.22 2.40
CA GLU A 103 2.52 17.27 1.12
C GLU A 103 1.44 18.36 1.10
N SER A 104 0.73 18.55 2.21
CA SER A 104 -0.34 19.54 2.32
C SER A 104 0.13 21.01 2.21
N PHE A 105 1.42 21.29 2.47
CA PHE A 105 1.97 22.65 2.36
C PHE A 105 2.42 23.02 0.94
N LYS A 106 2.50 22.07 0.00
CA LYS A 106 2.96 22.35 -1.38
C LYS A 106 1.97 23.19 -2.19
N GLU A 107 0.67 22.91 -2.06
CA GLU A 107 -0.36 23.61 -2.82
C GLU A 107 -0.52 25.07 -2.35
N PRO A 108 -0.58 25.37 -1.03
CA PRO A 108 -0.52 26.75 -0.53
C PRO A 108 0.71 27.52 -1.00
N LEU A 109 1.90 26.89 -1.00
CA LEU A 109 3.13 27.52 -1.51
C LEU A 109 2.99 27.88 -2.99
N ARG A 110 2.50 26.95 -3.82
CA ARG A 110 2.30 27.16 -5.25
C ARG A 110 1.31 28.29 -5.54
N ILE A 111 0.26 28.41 -4.72
CA ILE A 111 -0.73 29.49 -4.84
C ILE A 111 -0.06 30.84 -4.49
N THR A 112 0.69 30.88 -3.38
CA THR A 112 1.42 32.09 -2.93
C THR A 112 2.43 32.56 -3.99
N GLU A 113 3.24 31.64 -4.54
CA GLU A 113 4.20 31.92 -5.61
C GLU A 113 3.52 32.44 -6.88
N LYS A 114 2.37 31.85 -7.27
CA LYS A 114 1.57 32.35 -8.40
C LYS A 114 1.05 33.75 -8.14
N CYS A 115 0.53 34.03 -6.94
CA CYS A 115 0.05 35.35 -6.56
C CYS A 115 1.16 36.41 -6.68
N LEU A 116 2.40 36.08 -6.30
CA LEU A 116 3.56 36.94 -6.50
C LEU A 116 3.89 37.12 -8.00
N GLU A 117 3.93 36.04 -8.78
CA GLU A 117 4.24 36.08 -10.22
C GLU A 117 3.23 36.93 -11.02
N TYR A 118 1.94 36.86 -10.68
CA TYR A 118 0.92 37.70 -11.32
C TYR A 118 1.09 39.18 -10.98
N ARG A 119 1.64 39.51 -9.81
CA ARG A 119 1.87 40.89 -9.38
C ARG A 119 3.12 41.50 -9.99
N GLU A 120 4.15 40.69 -10.28
CA GLU A 120 5.35 41.11 -11.02
C GLU A 120 5.06 41.50 -12.49
N LYS A 121 3.90 41.10 -13.04
CA LYS A 121 3.46 41.43 -14.41
C LYS A 121 2.87 42.84 -14.55
N ARG A 122 2.76 43.62 -13.48
CA ARG A 122 2.30 45.02 -13.54
C ARG A 122 3.33 45.91 -14.25
N VAL A 123 2.88 46.97 -14.95
CA VAL A 123 3.77 47.86 -15.73
C VAL A 123 3.35 49.32 -15.51
N GLY A 124 4.31 50.25 -15.44
CA GLY A 124 4.05 51.69 -15.30
C GLY A 124 3.97 52.15 -13.85
N ILE A 125 3.05 53.07 -13.53
CA ILE A 125 2.93 53.66 -12.19
C ILE A 125 2.37 52.70 -11.12
N ASP A 126 1.85 51.54 -11.55
CA ASP A 126 1.16 50.55 -10.72
C ASP A 126 2.07 49.40 -10.24
N LEU A 127 3.38 49.45 -10.54
CA LEU A 127 4.39 48.55 -9.97
C LEU A 127 4.77 49.04 -8.56
N VAL A 128 3.88 48.82 -7.59
CA VAL A 128 4.03 49.32 -6.21
C VAL A 128 4.18 48.16 -5.24
N HIS A 129 5.23 48.22 -4.41
CA HIS A 129 5.36 47.40 -3.20
C HIS A 129 4.29 47.83 -2.18
N ASP A 130 3.16 47.15 -2.19
CA ASP A 130 2.06 47.37 -1.27
C ASP A 130 2.07 46.35 -0.11
N GLU A 131 1.20 46.57 0.88
CA GLU A 131 1.09 45.73 2.07
C GLU A 131 0.75 44.27 1.72
N VAL A 132 0.05 44.03 0.60
CA VAL A 132 -0.33 42.69 0.14
C VAL A 132 0.90 41.93 -0.39
N GLU A 133 1.78 42.58 -1.16
CA GLU A 133 3.03 41.96 -1.63
C GLU A 133 3.95 41.61 -0.45
N GLN A 134 4.06 42.48 0.57
CA GLN A 134 4.86 42.21 1.77
C GLN A 134 4.32 41.03 2.58
N GLU A 135 3.01 40.92 2.74
CA GLU A 135 2.41 39.82 3.50
C GLU A 135 2.44 38.47 2.74
N LEU A 136 2.38 38.49 1.40
CA LEU A 136 2.57 37.28 0.57
C LEU A 136 4.02 36.76 0.62
N ILE A 137 5.02 37.65 0.62
CA ILE A 137 6.44 37.24 0.79
C ILE A 137 6.66 36.60 2.17
N LYS A 138 6.06 37.15 3.22
CA LYS A 138 6.12 36.55 4.58
C LYS A 138 5.43 35.20 4.63
N GLU A 139 4.29 35.05 3.96
CA GLU A 139 3.58 33.77 3.86
C GLU A 139 4.44 32.70 3.17
N GLU A 140 5.12 33.05 2.08
CA GLU A 140 6.07 32.17 1.40
C GLU A 140 7.23 31.75 2.32
N GLU A 141 7.84 32.71 3.04
CA GLU A 141 8.94 32.47 3.98
C GLU A 141 8.52 31.53 5.13
N ILE A 142 7.34 31.76 5.71
CA ILE A 142 6.77 30.91 6.76
C ILE A 142 6.52 29.49 6.24
N ILE A 143 5.89 29.34 5.06
CA ILE A 143 5.61 28.02 4.49
C ILE A 143 6.90 27.25 4.20
N ARG A 144 7.91 27.89 3.60
CA ARG A 144 9.23 27.27 3.35
C ARG A 144 9.95 26.89 4.65
N GLY A 145 9.88 27.76 5.66
CA GLY A 145 10.43 27.49 6.99
C GLY A 145 9.79 26.27 7.66
N VAL A 146 8.46 26.17 7.61
CA VAL A 146 7.69 25.02 8.11
C VAL A 146 8.05 23.74 7.38
N MET A 147 8.11 23.77 6.04
CA MET A 147 8.49 22.59 5.24
C MET A 147 9.92 22.10 5.57
N THR A 148 10.85 23.03 5.82
CA THR A 148 12.23 22.69 6.23
C THR A 148 12.27 22.02 7.61
N LEU A 149 11.52 22.57 8.57
CA LEU A 149 11.41 22.00 9.92
C LEU A 149 10.78 20.60 9.89
N LEU A 150 9.70 20.41 9.13
CA LEU A 150 9.05 19.11 8.97
C LEU A 150 9.96 18.08 8.29
N THR A 151 10.72 18.49 7.28
CA THR A 151 11.70 17.63 6.58
C THR A 151 12.77 17.13 7.55
N ARG A 152 13.38 18.04 8.32
CA ARG A 152 14.37 17.67 9.34
C ARG A 152 13.80 16.71 10.39
N THR A 153 12.59 17.00 10.87
CA THR A 153 11.92 16.16 11.89
C THR A 153 11.59 14.77 11.34
N LEU A 154 11.27 14.67 10.05
CA LEU A 154 11.07 13.40 9.35
C LEU A 154 12.35 12.58 9.26
N GLU A 155 13.50 13.21 8.98
CA GLU A 155 14.81 12.56 8.99
C GLU A 155 15.19 12.04 10.38
N GLU A 156 15.00 12.87 11.41
CA GLU A 156 15.22 12.47 12.82
C GLU A 156 14.32 11.27 13.21
N THR A 157 13.08 11.22 12.72
CA THR A 157 12.15 10.10 12.93
C THR A 157 12.61 8.83 12.22
N ARG A 158 13.07 8.93 10.96
CA ARG A 158 13.59 7.79 10.20
C ARG A 158 14.85 7.20 10.84
N GLU A 159 15.75 8.04 11.32
CA GLU A 159 16.95 7.57 12.02
C GLU A 159 16.60 6.89 13.35
N GLN A 160 15.64 7.42 14.12
CA GLN A 160 15.21 6.77 15.36
C GLN A 160 14.56 5.39 15.10
N ILE A 161 13.78 5.23 14.03
CA ILE A 161 13.24 3.93 13.60
C ILE A 161 14.38 2.95 13.28
N ARG A 162 15.45 3.41 12.61
CA ARG A 162 16.63 2.59 12.30
C ARG A 162 17.34 2.13 13.57
N LEU A 163 17.50 3.02 14.55
CA LEU A 163 18.10 2.71 15.86
C LEU A 163 17.25 1.72 16.66
N ASN A 164 15.92 1.84 16.63
CA ASN A 164 15.02 0.88 17.27
C ASN A 164 15.16 -0.51 16.63
N ARG A 165 15.21 -0.60 15.29
CA ARG A 165 15.41 -1.89 14.57
C ARG A 165 16.75 -2.54 14.93
N SER A 166 17.81 -1.74 15.10
CA SER A 166 19.11 -2.26 15.52
C SER A 166 19.07 -2.81 16.95
N ALA A 167 18.42 -2.12 17.88
CA ALA A 167 18.25 -2.63 19.25
C ALA A 167 17.35 -3.88 19.30
N LYS A 168 16.30 -3.93 18.48
CA LYS A 168 15.43 -5.10 18.29
C LYS A 168 16.22 -6.34 17.89
N TYR A 169 17.04 -6.23 16.83
CA TYR A 169 17.87 -7.33 16.35
C TYR A 169 18.80 -7.90 17.44
N ASN A 170 19.41 -7.03 18.25
CA ASN A 170 20.29 -7.48 19.33
C ASN A 170 19.52 -8.22 20.44
N LEU A 171 18.30 -7.79 20.77
CA LEU A 171 17.44 -8.48 21.73
C LEU A 171 16.97 -9.84 21.20
N GLU A 172 16.53 -9.92 19.94
CA GLU A 172 16.10 -11.18 19.30
C GLU A 172 17.23 -12.20 19.24
N LYS A 173 18.44 -11.75 18.89
CA LYS A 173 19.62 -12.61 18.91
C LYS A 173 19.91 -13.15 20.31
N ASP A 174 19.91 -12.29 21.33
CA ASP A 174 20.16 -12.71 22.72
C ASP A 174 19.06 -13.68 23.19
N LEU A 175 17.79 -13.43 22.84
CA LEU A 175 16.68 -14.33 23.14
C LEU A 175 16.83 -15.72 22.51
N ARG A 176 17.25 -15.81 21.24
CA ARG A 176 17.53 -17.10 20.59
C ARG A 176 18.64 -17.85 21.32
N ASP A 177 19.74 -17.18 21.64
CA ASP A 177 20.87 -17.79 22.37
C ASP A 177 20.42 -18.31 23.76
N LYS A 178 19.58 -17.55 24.47
CA LYS A 178 19.02 -17.96 25.77
C LYS A 178 18.01 -19.11 25.64
N PHE A 179 17.21 -19.16 24.58
CA PHE A 179 16.26 -20.26 24.34
C PHE A 179 16.98 -21.58 24.05
N THR A 180 18.04 -21.53 23.24
CA THR A 180 18.90 -22.68 22.98
C THR A 180 19.58 -23.14 24.26
N ALA A 181 20.09 -22.21 25.08
CA ALA A 181 20.67 -22.53 26.38
C ALA A 181 19.65 -23.20 27.33
N ILE A 182 18.42 -22.69 27.43
CA ILE A 182 17.35 -23.32 28.23
C ILE A 182 17.07 -24.74 27.73
N THR A 183 16.98 -24.94 26.41
CA THR A 183 16.66 -26.24 25.82
C THR A 183 17.74 -27.27 26.15
N ILE A 184 19.01 -26.88 26.02
CA ILE A 184 20.15 -27.73 26.38
C ILE A 184 20.16 -28.03 27.88
N ASP A 185 19.99 -27.00 28.72
CA ASP A 185 19.99 -27.16 30.18
C ASP A 185 18.81 -28.01 30.68
N ASP A 186 17.63 -27.93 30.03
CA ASP A 186 16.44 -28.74 30.34
C ASP A 186 16.65 -30.21 29.92
N ILE A 187 17.27 -30.45 28.76
CA ILE A 187 17.69 -31.79 28.34
C ILE A 187 18.69 -32.35 29.37
N CYS A 188 19.72 -31.60 29.74
CA CYS A 188 20.72 -32.01 30.73
C CYS A 188 20.09 -32.29 32.10
N PHE A 189 19.15 -31.47 32.54
CA PHE A 189 18.41 -31.66 33.80
C PHE A 189 17.52 -32.92 33.77
N SER A 190 16.97 -33.28 32.60
CA SER A 190 16.11 -34.46 32.43
C SER A 190 16.85 -35.81 32.37
N LEU A 191 18.17 -35.79 32.16
CA LEU A 191 18.99 -37.01 32.10
C LEU A 191 19.12 -37.65 33.48
N ASN A 192 18.85 -38.95 33.54
CA ASN A 192 19.03 -39.77 34.74
C ASN A 192 19.76 -41.08 34.38
N ASN A 193 20.15 -41.86 35.39
CA ASN A 193 20.98 -43.07 35.21
C ASN A 193 20.34 -44.14 34.30
N ASN A 194 19.05 -44.03 34.00
CA ASN A 194 18.29 -44.97 33.18
C ASN A 194 17.90 -44.38 31.81
N SER A 195 18.35 -43.17 31.48
CA SER A 195 18.05 -42.54 30.20
C SER A 195 18.63 -43.36 29.03
N PRO A 196 17.84 -43.65 27.98
CA PRO A 196 18.33 -44.35 26.80
C PRO A 196 19.38 -43.48 26.07
N ASN A 197 20.36 -44.12 25.42
CA ASN A 197 21.43 -43.48 24.61
C ASN A 197 22.57 -42.74 25.34
N ILE A 198 22.81 -42.98 26.64
CA ILE A 198 24.04 -42.48 27.31
C ILE A 198 25.25 -43.23 26.74
N LYS A 199 26.24 -42.51 26.18
CA LYS A 199 27.46 -43.05 25.57
C LYS A 199 28.71 -42.35 26.14
N TYR A 200 29.84 -43.05 26.15
CA TYR A 200 31.14 -42.45 26.48
C TYR A 200 31.65 -41.66 25.28
N SER A 201 31.90 -40.37 25.48
CA SER A 201 32.53 -39.50 24.50
C SER A 201 33.98 -39.25 24.90
N GLU A 202 34.94 -39.57 24.03
CA GLU A 202 36.35 -39.24 24.24
C GLU A 202 36.59 -37.74 24.00
N ASN A 203 37.30 -37.07 24.93
CA ASN A 203 37.73 -35.65 24.90
C ASN A 203 36.77 -34.55 25.43
N VAL A 204 35.81 -34.86 26.31
CA VAL A 204 34.82 -33.86 26.81
C VAL A 204 35.38 -32.78 27.76
N VAL A 205 36.56 -32.99 28.37
CA VAL A 205 37.08 -32.11 29.44
C VAL A 205 37.75 -30.83 28.88
N ARG A 206 37.71 -30.58 27.57
CA ARG A 206 38.39 -29.44 26.96
C ARG A 206 37.48 -28.20 27.00
N VAL A 207 37.89 -27.17 27.73
CA VAL A 207 37.24 -25.85 27.69
C VAL A 207 37.62 -25.16 26.39
N GLU A 208 36.63 -24.74 25.62
CA GLU A 208 36.85 -24.05 24.34
C GLU A 208 37.53 -22.69 24.56
N PRO A 209 38.58 -22.34 23.77
CA PRO A 209 39.37 -21.11 23.96
C PRO A 209 38.58 -19.80 23.93
N ASN A 210 37.40 -19.79 23.29
CA ASN A 210 36.55 -18.61 23.10
C ASN A 210 35.30 -18.62 23.99
N SER A 211 35.30 -19.37 25.09
CA SER A 211 34.18 -19.40 26.04
C SER A 211 34.11 -18.12 26.88
N VAL A 212 32.90 -17.62 27.12
CA VAL A 212 32.62 -16.40 27.91
C VAL A 212 32.34 -16.74 29.36
N SER A 213 32.73 -15.84 30.28
CA SER A 213 32.43 -16.00 31.70
C SER A 213 30.94 -15.71 32.00
N LEU A 214 30.47 -16.13 33.17
CA LEU A 214 29.09 -15.86 33.61
C LEU A 214 28.83 -14.36 33.78
N GLU A 215 29.83 -13.62 34.29
CA GLU A 215 29.76 -12.17 34.46
C GLU A 215 29.66 -11.48 33.09
N ASP A 216 30.53 -11.85 32.13
CA ASP A 216 30.48 -11.32 30.76
C ASP A 216 29.14 -11.63 30.06
N TRP A 217 28.56 -12.81 30.31
CA TRP A 217 27.26 -13.21 29.76
C TRP A 217 26.10 -12.39 30.33
N GLN A 218 26.14 -12.06 31.62
CA GLN A 218 25.12 -11.21 32.27
C GLN A 218 25.25 -9.75 31.81
N ASP A 219 26.48 -9.24 31.74
CA ASP A 219 26.77 -7.89 31.28
C ASP A 219 26.35 -7.66 29.82
N PHE A 220 26.49 -8.68 28.98
CA PHE A 220 26.01 -8.65 27.60
C PHE A 220 24.50 -8.43 27.51
N SER A 221 23.71 -9.22 28.25
CA SER A 221 22.25 -9.10 28.25
C SER A 221 21.77 -7.80 28.90
N ASN A 222 22.43 -7.37 29.98
CA ASN A 222 22.11 -6.10 30.63
C ASN A 222 22.36 -4.89 29.71
N THR A 223 23.48 -4.91 28.98
CA THR A 223 23.81 -3.88 27.98
C THR A 223 22.76 -3.78 26.87
N ASN A 224 22.21 -4.91 26.42
CA ASN A 224 21.18 -4.94 25.38
C ASN A 224 19.86 -4.34 25.90
N VAL A 225 19.48 -4.65 27.14
CA VAL A 225 18.31 -4.07 27.81
C VAL A 225 18.43 -2.55 27.96
N GLU A 226 19.57 -2.05 28.46
CA GLU A 226 19.79 -0.61 28.64
C GLU A 226 19.74 0.16 27.31
N LYS A 227 20.33 -0.42 26.25
CA LYS A 227 20.26 0.15 24.91
C LYS A 227 18.81 0.22 24.41
N ALA A 228 18.02 -0.83 24.61
CA ALA A 228 16.62 -0.86 24.19
C ALA A 228 15.79 0.22 24.92
N ASP A 229 15.94 0.35 26.23
CA ASP A 229 15.25 1.38 27.01
C ASP A 229 15.63 2.79 26.58
N LYS A 230 16.92 3.03 26.29
CA LYS A 230 17.39 4.31 25.76
C LYS A 230 16.68 4.67 24.45
N GLN A 231 16.61 3.73 23.50
CA GLN A 231 15.96 3.98 22.21
C GLN A 231 14.45 4.20 22.35
N ARG A 232 13.81 3.48 23.27
CA ARG A 232 12.40 3.68 23.61
C ARG A 232 12.12 5.10 24.13
N ASN A 233 12.93 5.58 25.08
CA ASN A 233 12.77 6.90 25.67
C ASN A 233 13.00 8.03 24.66
N ASN A 234 13.97 7.86 23.75
CA ASN A 234 14.19 8.78 22.65
C ASN A 234 12.96 8.84 21.72
N SER A 235 12.38 7.68 21.39
CA SER A 235 11.16 7.58 20.57
C SER A 235 9.98 8.34 21.19
N LEU A 236 9.77 8.20 22.50
CA LEU A 236 8.71 8.93 23.23
C LEU A 236 8.93 10.45 23.23
N THR A 237 10.18 10.89 23.39
CA THR A 237 10.53 12.31 23.38
C THR A 237 10.29 12.93 22.00
N LEU A 238 10.69 12.21 20.94
CA LEU A 238 10.50 12.65 19.56
C LEU A 238 9.02 12.75 19.19
N LYS A 239 8.19 11.80 19.64
CA LYS A 239 6.73 11.85 19.46
C LYS A 239 6.12 13.15 19.99
N ALA A 240 6.48 13.51 21.23
CA ALA A 240 5.98 14.75 21.85
C ALA A 240 6.44 16.01 21.11
N LEU A 241 7.62 15.98 20.50
CA LEU A 241 8.11 17.08 19.66
C LEU A 241 7.30 17.19 18.36
N VAL A 242 7.03 16.06 17.68
CA VAL A 242 6.27 16.06 16.42
C VAL A 242 4.86 16.62 16.61
N ASP A 243 4.14 16.19 17.65
CA ASP A 243 2.79 16.72 17.91
C ASP A 243 2.78 18.23 18.17
N ARG A 244 3.82 18.73 18.86
CA ARG A 244 3.98 20.16 19.10
C ARG A 244 4.22 20.93 17.80
N ILE A 245 5.14 20.44 16.96
CA ILE A 245 5.46 21.07 15.66
C ILE A 245 4.21 21.12 14.78
N LEU A 246 3.52 19.98 14.59
CA LEU A 246 2.32 19.93 13.75
C LEU A 246 1.21 20.89 14.22
N SER A 247 1.03 21.01 15.54
CA SER A 247 0.00 21.90 16.10
C SER A 247 0.38 23.38 15.93
N GLN A 248 1.66 23.71 16.15
CA GLN A 248 2.14 25.08 16.05
C GLN A 248 2.11 25.59 14.61
N THR A 249 2.61 24.79 13.65
CA THR A 249 2.67 25.18 12.24
C THR A 249 1.29 25.36 11.61
N ALA A 250 0.31 24.54 12.01
CA ALA A 250 -1.08 24.68 11.56
C ALA A 250 -1.78 25.95 12.10
N ASN A 251 -1.34 26.48 13.25
CA ASN A 251 -1.86 27.73 13.81
C ASN A 251 -1.19 28.95 13.17
N ASP A 252 0.13 28.89 12.97
CA ASP A 252 0.89 29.97 12.35
C ASP A 252 0.43 30.23 10.92
N LEU A 253 0.19 29.17 10.12
CA LEU A 253 -0.32 29.32 8.75
C LEU A 253 -1.72 29.94 8.72
N ARG A 254 -2.64 29.46 9.58
CA ARG A 254 -4.01 29.99 9.65
C ARG A 254 -4.01 31.49 9.94
N ARG A 255 -3.18 31.90 10.89
CA ARG A 255 -3.01 33.30 11.25
C ARG A 255 -2.47 34.13 10.09
N GLN A 256 -1.53 33.59 9.30
CA GLN A 256 -0.98 34.31 8.15
C GLN A 256 -1.99 34.46 7.02
N CYS A 257 -2.78 33.44 6.70
CA CYS A 257 -3.86 33.55 5.71
C CYS A 257 -4.88 34.63 6.11
N ASP A 258 -5.26 34.70 7.39
CA ASP A 258 -6.18 35.73 7.89
C ASP A 258 -5.63 37.16 7.71
N VAL A 259 -4.30 37.33 7.88
CA VAL A 259 -3.61 38.61 7.67
C VAL A 259 -3.64 39.01 6.19
N VAL A 260 -3.32 38.08 5.29
CA VAL A 260 -3.32 38.31 3.82
C VAL A 260 -4.72 38.64 3.31
N ASP A 261 -5.73 37.87 3.72
CA ASP A 261 -7.14 38.13 3.36
C ASP A 261 -7.61 39.51 3.81
N THR A 262 -7.13 39.96 4.97
CA THR A 262 -7.46 41.28 5.52
C THR A 262 -6.78 42.38 4.71
N ALA A 263 -5.51 42.19 4.31
CA ALA A 263 -4.78 43.13 3.47
C ALA A 263 -5.47 43.30 2.08
N PHE A 264 -5.91 42.21 1.46
CA PHE A 264 -6.67 42.26 0.20
C PHE A 264 -7.99 43.03 0.33
N LYS A 265 -8.72 42.83 1.43
CA LYS A 265 -10.00 43.54 1.68
C LYS A 265 -9.80 45.04 1.88
N ASN A 266 -8.70 45.44 2.52
CA ASN A 266 -8.41 46.84 2.78
C ASN A 266 -8.01 47.60 1.50
N GLY A 267 -7.16 47.02 0.64
CA GLY A 267 -6.76 47.66 -0.63
C GLY A 267 -7.93 47.88 -1.60
N LEU A 268 -8.89 46.95 -1.66
CA LEU A 268 -10.11 47.09 -2.47
C LEU A 268 -11.01 48.22 -1.97
N LYS A 269 -11.07 48.40 -0.64
CA LYS A 269 -11.87 49.45 -0.01
C LYS A 269 -11.28 50.83 -0.28
N GLU A 270 -9.97 50.99 -0.12
CA GLU A 270 -9.29 52.27 -0.39
C GLU A 270 -9.45 52.73 -1.84
N THR A 271 -9.41 51.79 -2.79
CA THR A 271 -9.60 52.08 -4.22
C THR A 271 -11.03 52.51 -4.55
N LYS A 272 -12.03 51.89 -3.91
CA LYS A 272 -13.45 52.27 -4.03
C LYS A 272 -13.71 53.66 -3.42
N ASP A 273 -13.17 53.92 -2.24
CA ASP A 273 -13.32 55.19 -1.54
C ASP A 273 -12.66 56.36 -2.33
N ALA A 274 -11.54 56.11 -3.01
CA ALA A 274 -10.88 57.09 -3.87
C ALA A 274 -11.69 57.42 -5.14
N ARG A 275 -12.32 56.42 -5.79
CA ARG A 275 -13.24 56.62 -6.92
C ARG A 275 -14.43 57.48 -6.50
N ASP A 276 -15.07 57.13 -5.40
CA ASP A 276 -16.28 57.83 -4.94
C ASP A 276 -16.00 59.29 -4.60
N THR A 277 -14.81 59.57 -4.07
CA THR A 277 -14.35 60.93 -3.80
C THR A 277 -14.13 61.75 -5.08
N LEU A 278 -13.57 61.13 -6.14
CA LEU A 278 -13.33 61.78 -7.44
C LEU A 278 -14.62 62.00 -8.24
N ALA A 279 -15.55 61.03 -8.22
CA ALA A 279 -16.87 61.17 -8.82
C ALA A 279 -17.66 62.33 -8.16
N LEU A 280 -17.59 62.42 -6.83
CA LEU A 280 -18.22 63.51 -6.08
C LEU A 280 -17.55 64.87 -6.34
N HIS A 281 -16.28 64.90 -6.74
CA HIS A 281 -15.58 66.12 -7.14
C HIS A 281 -15.90 66.54 -8.58
N LEU A 282 -16.09 65.58 -9.50
CA LEU A 282 -16.55 65.84 -10.87
C LEU A 282 -17.96 66.45 -10.88
N ASP A 283 -18.88 65.91 -10.08
CA ASP A 283 -20.23 66.45 -9.94
C ASP A 283 -20.22 67.90 -9.43
N LYS A 284 -19.37 68.21 -8.43
CA LYS A 284 -19.18 69.58 -7.93
C LYS A 284 -18.61 70.54 -8.98
N VAL A 285 -17.65 70.08 -9.79
CA VAL A 285 -17.06 70.90 -10.87
C VAL A 285 -18.08 71.14 -11.99
N MET A 286 -18.92 70.15 -12.31
CA MET A 286 -20.02 70.31 -13.27
C MET A 286 -21.08 71.31 -12.77
N GLU A 287 -21.41 71.28 -11.48
CA GLU A 287 -22.33 72.25 -10.86
C GLU A 287 -21.74 73.68 -10.89
N GLU A 288 -20.44 73.84 -10.63
CA GLU A 288 -19.74 75.12 -10.71
C GLU A 288 -19.66 75.68 -12.14
N ILE A 289 -19.45 74.82 -13.16
CA ILE A 289 -19.49 75.21 -14.58
C ILE A 289 -20.89 75.73 -14.95
N ALA A 290 -21.95 75.00 -14.59
CA ALA A 290 -23.33 75.41 -14.86
C ALA A 290 -23.69 76.74 -14.16
N SER A 291 -23.17 76.96 -12.95
CA SER A 291 -23.29 78.22 -12.22
C SER A 291 -22.57 79.38 -12.93
N GLN A 292 -21.36 79.14 -13.43
CA GLN A 292 -20.55 80.18 -14.07
C GLN A 292 -21.02 80.54 -15.49
N GLU A 293 -21.58 79.58 -16.25
CA GLU A 293 -22.29 79.85 -17.50
C GLU A 293 -23.50 80.77 -17.28
N LYS A 294 -24.27 80.52 -16.21
CA LYS A 294 -25.40 81.38 -15.82
C LYS A 294 -24.95 82.79 -15.41
N ASN A 295 -23.81 82.91 -14.72
CA ASN A 295 -23.22 84.19 -14.34
C ASN A 295 -22.77 85.02 -15.57
N ILE A 296 -22.16 84.38 -16.57
CA ILE A 296 -21.78 85.03 -17.84
C ILE A 296 -23.00 85.61 -18.56
N VAL A 297 -24.11 84.85 -18.66
CA VAL A 297 -25.36 85.35 -19.29
C VAL A 297 -25.93 86.57 -18.55
N VAL A 298 -25.87 86.57 -17.21
CA VAL A 298 -26.32 87.70 -16.39
C VAL A 298 -25.44 88.94 -16.59
N LEU A 299 -24.11 88.76 -16.68
CA LEU A 299 -23.15 89.85 -16.93
C LEU A 299 -23.28 90.44 -18.34
N GLU A 300 -23.49 89.62 -19.36
CA GLU A 300 -23.73 90.08 -20.74
C GLU A 300 -25.01 90.93 -20.84
N LYS A 301 -26.08 90.50 -20.16
CA LYS A 301 -27.34 91.25 -20.07
C LYS A 301 -27.17 92.59 -19.34
N ALA A 302 -26.42 92.61 -18.22
CA ALA A 302 -26.16 93.82 -17.45
C ALA A 302 -25.32 94.86 -18.23
N ILE A 303 -24.41 94.43 -19.11
CA ILE A 303 -23.66 95.32 -20.01
C ILE A 303 -24.58 95.95 -21.06
N LEU A 304 -25.49 95.15 -21.64
CA LEU A 304 -26.42 95.58 -22.69
C LEU A 304 -27.43 96.62 -22.16
N ASP A 305 -27.90 96.45 -20.92
CA ASP A 305 -28.82 97.38 -20.25
C ASP A 305 -28.17 98.75 -19.90
N GLN A 306 -26.83 98.84 -19.84
CA GLN A 306 -26.09 100.07 -19.54
C GLN A 306 -25.72 100.90 -20.80
N GLU A 307 -25.84 100.35 -22.02
CA GLU A 307 -25.51 101.07 -23.26
C GLU A 307 -26.52 102.17 -23.62
N GLY A 308 -27.78 102.04 -23.18
CA GLY A 308 -28.84 103.03 -23.39
C GLY A 308 -28.59 104.36 -22.65
N PRO A 309 -28.40 104.35 -21.32
CA PRO A 309 -28.08 105.55 -20.53
C PRO A 309 -26.77 106.23 -20.97
N ALA A 310 -25.75 105.46 -21.33
CA ALA A 310 -24.45 105.96 -21.77
C ALA A 310 -24.54 106.81 -23.06
N LYS A 311 -25.33 106.37 -24.05
CA LYS A 311 -25.58 107.14 -25.29
C LYS A 311 -26.29 108.45 -25.01
N VAL A 312 -27.30 108.44 -24.13
CA VAL A 312 -28.06 109.66 -23.77
C VAL A 312 -27.17 110.69 -23.05
N ALA A 313 -26.31 110.24 -22.14
CA ALA A 313 -25.38 111.11 -21.43
C ALA A 313 -24.29 111.70 -22.35
N HIS A 314 -23.73 110.90 -23.27
CA HIS A 314 -22.79 111.38 -24.30
C HIS A 314 -23.39 112.44 -25.22
N THR A 315 -24.58 112.18 -25.79
CA THR A 315 -25.26 113.14 -26.67
C THR A 315 -25.62 114.43 -25.93
N ARG A 316 -26.00 114.36 -24.64
CA ARG A 316 -26.26 115.53 -23.80
C ARG A 316 -25.01 116.36 -23.51
N LEU A 317 -23.84 115.73 -23.36
CA LEU A 317 -22.56 116.42 -23.16
C LEU A 317 -22.09 117.10 -24.46
N GLU A 318 -22.14 116.39 -25.58
CA GLU A 318 -21.75 116.88 -26.92
C GLU A 318 -22.58 118.10 -27.36
N THR A 319 -23.89 118.06 -27.11
CA THR A 319 -24.81 119.18 -27.41
C THR A 319 -24.48 120.42 -26.56
N ARG A 320 -23.95 120.24 -25.34
CA ARG A 320 -23.55 121.36 -24.46
C ARG A 320 -22.18 121.96 -24.82
N THR A 321 -21.31 121.26 -25.53
CA THR A 321 -20.01 121.77 -26.03
C THR A 321 -20.13 122.81 -27.15
N HIS A 322 -21.30 122.93 -27.80
CA HIS A 322 -21.52 123.82 -28.95
C HIS A 322 -22.14 125.18 -28.59
N ARG A 323 -21.93 125.70 -27.38
CA ARG A 323 -22.48 127.00 -26.95
C ARG A 323 -21.60 128.17 -27.43
N PRO A 324 -22.14 129.18 -28.14
CA PRO A 324 -21.36 130.32 -28.62
C PRO A 324 -21.16 131.42 -27.55
N ASN A 325 -19.98 132.06 -27.60
CA ASN A 325 -19.60 133.25 -26.82
C ASN A 325 -19.64 133.07 -25.29
N VAL A 326 -20.27 133.99 -24.55
CA VAL A 326 -20.04 134.22 -23.10
C VAL A 326 -20.75 133.19 -22.18
N GLU A 327 -21.50 132.24 -22.75
CA GLU A 327 -22.31 131.23 -22.02
C GLU A 327 -21.52 129.95 -21.63
N LEU A 328 -20.19 129.95 -21.75
CA LEU A 328 -19.34 128.81 -21.39
C LEU A 328 -19.11 128.71 -19.86
N CYS A 329 -20.18 128.69 -19.08
CA CYS A 329 -20.10 128.58 -17.63
C CYS A 329 -19.89 127.11 -17.23
N ARG A 330 -18.79 126.83 -16.51
CA ARG A 330 -18.52 125.52 -15.89
C ARG A 330 -19.37 125.37 -14.62
N ASP A 331 -20.64 125.09 -14.80
CA ASP A 331 -21.61 124.98 -13.71
C ASP A 331 -21.61 123.58 -13.05
N VAL A 332 -22.31 123.47 -11.92
CA VAL A 332 -22.44 122.23 -11.15
C VAL A 332 -23.05 121.10 -12.00
N ALA A 333 -23.89 121.42 -12.98
CA ALA A 333 -24.52 120.44 -13.85
C ALA A 333 -23.53 119.87 -14.89
N GLN A 334 -22.66 120.69 -15.47
CA GLN A 334 -21.58 120.27 -16.37
C GLN A 334 -20.57 119.38 -15.63
N TYR A 335 -20.13 119.77 -14.42
CA TYR A 335 -19.23 118.96 -13.61
C TYR A 335 -19.86 117.64 -13.17
N ARG A 336 -21.17 117.63 -12.83
CA ARG A 336 -21.88 116.37 -12.51
C ARG A 336 -22.08 115.47 -13.73
N LEU A 337 -22.38 116.01 -14.91
CA LEU A 337 -22.51 115.24 -16.16
C LEU A 337 -21.18 114.64 -16.61
N ILE A 338 -20.06 115.37 -16.49
CA ILE A 338 -18.72 114.81 -16.76
C ILE A 338 -18.40 113.67 -15.78
N LYS A 339 -18.80 113.83 -14.51
CA LYS A 339 -18.62 112.80 -13.49
C LYS A 339 -19.51 111.58 -13.73
N GLU A 340 -20.77 111.77 -14.13
CA GLU A 340 -21.74 110.73 -14.48
C GLU A 340 -21.32 109.94 -15.73
N VAL A 341 -20.87 110.63 -16.80
CA VAL A 341 -20.28 109.96 -17.98
C VAL A 341 -19.04 109.17 -17.58
N GLY A 342 -18.16 109.75 -16.76
CA GLY A 342 -16.98 109.06 -16.24
C GLY A 342 -17.30 107.83 -15.39
N GLU A 343 -18.32 107.92 -14.52
CA GLU A 343 -18.79 106.82 -13.67
C GLU A 343 -19.45 105.70 -14.51
N ILE A 344 -20.24 106.02 -15.54
CA ILE A 344 -20.86 105.04 -16.44
C ILE A 344 -19.80 104.35 -17.32
N THR A 345 -18.84 105.11 -17.89
CA THR A 345 -17.73 104.52 -18.67
C THR A 345 -16.85 103.61 -17.81
N HIS A 346 -16.59 103.99 -16.54
CA HIS A 346 -15.83 103.18 -15.59
C HIS A 346 -16.59 101.91 -15.17
N ASN A 347 -17.91 101.97 -14.95
CA ASN A 347 -18.74 100.80 -14.62
C ASN A 347 -18.85 99.81 -15.79
N VAL A 348 -19.00 100.29 -17.03
CA VAL A 348 -19.01 99.43 -18.22
C VAL A 348 -17.64 98.79 -18.46
N ALA A 349 -16.54 99.53 -18.24
CA ALA A 349 -15.18 98.97 -18.35
C ALA A 349 -14.94 97.86 -17.31
N ARG A 350 -15.36 98.07 -16.05
CA ARG A 350 -15.30 97.04 -14.99
C ARG A 350 -16.15 95.81 -15.29
N LEU A 351 -17.36 95.98 -15.83
CA LEU A 351 -18.21 94.85 -16.22
C LEU A 351 -17.62 94.05 -17.39
N LYS A 352 -17.00 94.72 -18.39
CA LYS A 352 -16.30 94.05 -19.50
C LYS A 352 -15.04 93.31 -19.03
N GLU A 353 -14.30 93.85 -18.09
CA GLU A 353 -13.14 93.19 -17.47
C GLU A 353 -13.57 91.97 -16.63
N THR A 354 -14.67 92.07 -15.89
CA THR A 354 -15.23 90.96 -15.10
C THR A 354 -15.81 89.85 -16.00
N LEU A 355 -16.43 90.21 -17.14
CA LEU A 355 -16.87 89.26 -18.15
C LEU A 355 -15.69 88.52 -18.80
N ALA A 356 -14.61 89.23 -19.12
CA ALA A 356 -13.39 88.63 -19.67
C ALA A 356 -12.73 87.66 -18.67
N GLN A 357 -12.75 87.99 -17.37
CA GLN A 357 -12.28 87.09 -16.30
C GLN A 357 -13.18 85.85 -16.17
N ALA A 358 -14.51 86.00 -16.16
CA ALA A 358 -15.45 84.88 -16.10
C ALA A 358 -15.34 83.95 -17.33
N GLN A 359 -15.14 84.50 -18.53
CA GLN A 359 -14.91 83.73 -19.76
C GLN A 359 -13.55 83.00 -19.76
N ALA A 360 -12.52 83.57 -19.14
CA ALA A 360 -11.21 82.92 -18.97
C ALA A 360 -11.28 81.75 -17.96
N GLU A 361 -12.01 81.91 -16.86
CA GLU A 361 -12.26 80.85 -15.87
C GLU A 361 -13.04 79.67 -16.45
N LEU A 362 -14.11 79.93 -17.22
CA LEU A 362 -14.89 78.89 -17.93
C LEU A 362 -14.00 78.06 -18.87
N LYS A 363 -13.08 78.72 -19.58
CA LYS A 363 -12.11 78.05 -20.47
C LYS A 363 -11.08 77.21 -19.71
N GLY A 364 -10.78 77.58 -18.46
CA GLY A 364 -9.95 76.80 -17.54
C GLY A 364 -10.66 75.60 -16.94
N LEU A 365 -11.96 75.73 -16.62
CA LEU A 365 -12.80 74.64 -16.11
C LEU A 365 -13.05 73.55 -17.18
N ASN A 366 -13.32 73.94 -18.44
CA ASN A 366 -13.48 72.99 -19.56
C ASN A 366 -12.21 72.18 -19.86
N ARG A 367 -11.01 72.72 -19.59
CA ARG A 367 -9.76 71.95 -19.74
C ARG A 367 -9.57 70.90 -18.63
N ARG A 368 -10.11 71.12 -17.43
CA ARG A 368 -10.06 70.14 -16.33
C ARG A 368 -11.09 69.03 -16.49
N GLN A 369 -12.25 69.33 -17.09
CA GLN A 369 -13.25 68.32 -17.44
C GLN A 369 -12.66 67.23 -18.35
N LEU A 370 -11.94 67.62 -19.41
CA LEU A 370 -11.35 66.66 -20.34
C LEU A 370 -10.27 65.77 -19.68
N ALA A 371 -9.47 66.33 -18.77
CA ALA A 371 -8.42 65.59 -18.06
C ALA A 371 -8.99 64.59 -17.03
N LEU A 372 -10.09 64.94 -16.35
CA LEU A 372 -10.78 64.04 -15.40
C LEU A 372 -11.49 62.88 -16.14
N GLN A 373 -12.01 63.12 -17.35
CA GLN A 373 -12.61 62.08 -18.19
C GLN A 373 -11.57 61.04 -18.66
N GLU A 374 -10.33 61.45 -18.94
CA GLU A 374 -9.25 60.52 -19.32
C GLU A 374 -8.78 59.62 -18.15
N GLU A 375 -8.71 60.13 -16.90
CA GLU A 375 -8.31 59.31 -15.74
C GLU A 375 -9.40 58.31 -15.29
N ILE A 376 -10.68 58.65 -15.45
CA ILE A 376 -11.80 57.75 -15.14
C ILE A 376 -11.79 56.53 -16.08
N GLN A 377 -11.52 56.76 -17.36
CA GLN A 377 -11.48 55.72 -18.39
C GLN A 377 -10.33 54.72 -18.20
N ILE A 378 -9.22 55.14 -17.55
CA ILE A 378 -8.11 54.25 -17.18
C ILE A 378 -8.48 53.38 -15.97
N LYS A 379 -9.17 53.93 -14.96
CA LYS A 379 -9.55 53.19 -13.74
C LYS A 379 -10.71 52.22 -13.97
N GLU A 380 -11.62 52.50 -14.91
CA GLU A 380 -12.66 51.55 -15.35
C GLU A 380 -12.09 50.28 -16.02
N ASN A 381 -10.96 50.40 -16.73
CA ASN A 381 -10.27 49.26 -17.34
C ASN A 381 -9.57 48.36 -16.31
N THR A 382 -9.10 48.90 -15.18
CA THR A 382 -8.46 48.12 -14.11
C THR A 382 -9.50 47.32 -13.30
N ILE A 383 -10.69 47.87 -13.07
CA ILE A 383 -11.81 47.18 -12.38
C ILE A 383 -12.32 45.97 -13.18
N TYR A 384 -12.34 46.08 -14.51
CA TYR A 384 -12.74 44.99 -15.41
C TYR A 384 -11.78 43.77 -15.36
N ILE A 385 -10.51 43.99 -15.02
CA ILE A 385 -9.50 42.92 -14.88
C ILE A 385 -9.68 42.19 -13.54
N ASP A 386 -9.95 42.91 -12.45
CA ASP A 386 -10.09 42.34 -11.11
C ASP A 386 -11.45 41.64 -10.88
N GLU A 387 -12.54 42.09 -11.54
CA GLU A 387 -13.84 41.37 -11.52
C GLU A 387 -13.83 40.06 -12.33
N LYS A 388 -12.94 39.93 -13.31
CA LYS A 388 -12.80 38.72 -14.15
C LYS A 388 -12.04 37.58 -13.47
N LEU A 389 -11.33 37.82 -12.38
CA LEU A 389 -10.59 36.79 -11.64
C LEU A 389 -11.43 36.06 -10.58
N GLN A 390 -12.70 36.44 -10.40
CA GLN A 390 -13.61 35.78 -9.45
C GLN A 390 -14.43 34.62 -10.03
N VAL A 391 -14.28 34.31 -11.33
CA VAL A 391 -14.92 33.14 -11.95
C VAL A 391 -13.91 32.44 -12.89
N TRP A 392 -13.14 31.50 -12.35
CA TRP A 392 -12.46 30.50 -13.15
C TRP A 392 -13.17 29.16 -12.92
N GLU A 393 -14.20 28.91 -13.71
CA GLU A 393 -14.84 27.60 -13.84
C GLU A 393 -14.58 27.12 -15.28
N PRO A 394 -14.02 25.91 -15.50
CA PRO A 394 -13.65 25.46 -16.85
C PRO A 394 -14.88 25.17 -17.71
N SER A 395 -14.86 25.73 -18.91
CA SER A 395 -15.84 25.62 -19.98
C SER A 395 -16.31 24.18 -20.25
N LEU A 396 -17.62 23.97 -20.13
CA LEU A 396 -18.37 22.92 -20.83
C LEU A 396 -19.53 23.60 -21.54
N GLU A 397 -19.26 24.09 -22.76
CA GLU A 397 -20.30 24.49 -23.71
C GLU A 397 -20.95 23.22 -24.25
N SER A 398 -22.18 22.94 -23.83
CA SER A 398 -23.14 22.16 -24.60
C SER A 398 -24.07 23.13 -25.30
N GLU A 399 -24.07 23.03 -26.63
CA GLU A 399 -24.95 23.69 -27.59
C GLU A 399 -26.42 23.62 -27.17
N GLU A 400 -27.07 24.78 -26.97
CA GLU A 400 -28.50 24.96 -27.23
C GLU A 400 -28.71 26.36 -27.82
N GLU A 401 -28.90 26.39 -29.14
CA GLU A 401 -29.43 27.52 -29.89
C GLU A 401 -30.91 27.71 -29.54
N GLU A 402 -31.33 28.92 -29.18
CA GLU A 402 -32.67 29.42 -29.52
C GLU A 402 -32.62 30.96 -29.57
N GLU A 403 -32.52 31.47 -30.80
CA GLU A 403 -32.84 32.85 -31.16
C GLU A 403 -34.37 33.02 -31.20
N GLU A 404 -34.91 34.07 -30.57
CA GLU A 404 -35.83 34.96 -31.30
C GLU A 404 -35.96 36.33 -30.61
N ILE A 405 -35.47 37.36 -31.33
CA ILE A 405 -35.65 38.78 -31.06
C ILE A 405 -36.82 39.30 -31.92
N SER A 406 -37.86 39.75 -31.21
CA SER A 406 -38.77 40.89 -31.45
C SER A 406 -39.20 41.33 -32.86
N GLU A 407 -40.51 41.60 -32.92
CA GLU A 407 -41.18 42.83 -33.42
C GLU A 407 -41.79 42.79 -34.84
N GLN A 408 -43.10 43.06 -34.96
CA GLN A 408 -43.65 44.28 -35.59
C GLN A 408 -45.18 44.28 -35.90
N LEU A 409 -45.80 45.43 -35.57
CA LEU A 409 -46.88 46.21 -36.24
C LEU A 409 -48.40 45.82 -36.27
N ILE A 410 -49.17 46.57 -35.44
CA ILE A 410 -50.44 47.36 -35.61
C ILE A 410 -51.77 46.70 -36.17
N PRO A 411 -52.95 47.37 -36.09
CA PRO A 411 -54.06 47.12 -35.14
C PRO A 411 -55.36 46.61 -35.80
N ASP A 412 -56.33 46.08 -35.05
CA ASP A 412 -57.69 46.68 -34.96
C ASP A 412 -58.71 45.88 -34.12
N ALA A 413 -59.75 46.62 -33.75
CA ALA A 413 -60.90 46.38 -32.89
C ALA A 413 -61.64 45.03 -32.95
N SER A 414 -62.11 44.56 -31.77
CA SER A 414 -63.55 44.40 -31.42
C SER A 414 -63.77 43.74 -30.05
N ARG A 415 -64.67 44.34 -29.24
CA ARG A 415 -65.30 43.77 -28.00
C ARG A 415 -66.42 42.76 -28.41
N PRO A 416 -67.24 42.11 -27.53
CA PRO A 416 -67.36 42.16 -26.04
C PRO A 416 -67.68 40.80 -25.33
N HIS A 417 -67.95 40.87 -24.01
CA HIS A 417 -68.73 39.95 -23.15
C HIS A 417 -68.06 38.60 -22.78
N ASP A 418 -68.17 38.02 -21.56
CA ASP A 418 -68.94 38.39 -20.38
C ASP A 418 -68.44 37.63 -19.12
N SER A 419 -68.67 38.30 -17.98
CA SER A 419 -69.12 37.77 -16.68
C SER A 419 -68.34 36.72 -15.84
N SER A 420 -68.00 37.21 -14.64
CA SER A 420 -68.13 36.57 -13.32
C SER A 420 -67.15 35.46 -12.95
N GLY A 421 -66.62 35.37 -11.73
CA GLY A 421 -66.81 36.18 -10.54
C GLY A 421 -66.11 35.52 -9.34
N ASN A 422 -65.77 36.36 -8.37
CA ASN A 422 -65.54 36.08 -6.95
C ASN A 422 -64.29 35.32 -6.46
N LYS A 423 -63.48 36.12 -5.75
CA LYS A 423 -63.07 36.00 -4.33
C LYS A 423 -61.94 35.04 -3.95
N ALA A 424 -60.85 35.71 -3.53
CA ALA A 424 -60.19 35.63 -2.23
C ALA A 424 -59.36 34.37 -1.90
N GLY A 425 -58.13 34.63 -1.43
CA GLY A 425 -57.41 33.70 -0.58
C GLY A 425 -55.91 33.70 -0.81
N HIS A 426 -55.18 34.39 0.05
CA HIS A 426 -53.73 34.44 0.12
C HIS A 426 -53.04 33.07 0.38
N LEU A 427 -51.83 32.94 -0.18
CA LEU A 427 -50.65 32.15 0.24
C LEU A 427 -50.72 30.60 0.18
N PRO A 428 -49.70 29.95 -0.42
CA PRO A 428 -48.62 29.38 0.40
C PRO A 428 -47.24 29.37 -0.27
N GLY A 429 -46.23 29.98 0.37
CA GLY A 429 -44.84 30.04 -0.11
C GLY A 429 -43.82 29.31 0.78
N VAL A 430 -44.23 28.30 1.55
CA VAL A 430 -43.33 27.65 2.55
C VAL A 430 -43.07 26.16 2.23
N TRP A 431 -44.00 25.47 1.56
CA TRP A 431 -43.81 24.06 1.22
C TRP A 431 -42.90 23.83 0.00
N ALA A 432 -42.83 24.79 -0.93
CA ALA A 432 -41.94 24.70 -2.09
C ALA A 432 -40.45 24.83 -1.71
N GLN A 433 -40.13 25.58 -0.65
CA GLN A 433 -38.74 25.75 -0.18
C GLN A 433 -38.22 24.54 0.58
N LEU A 434 -39.08 23.83 1.32
CA LEU A 434 -38.70 22.61 2.05
C LEU A 434 -38.47 21.41 1.11
N VAL A 435 -39.24 21.30 0.03
CA VAL A 435 -39.06 20.24 -0.97
C VAL A 435 -37.80 20.50 -1.82
N ALA A 436 -37.50 21.75 -2.16
CA ALA A 436 -36.27 22.12 -2.85
C ALA A 436 -35.01 21.87 -2.01
N ALA A 437 -35.04 22.14 -0.70
CA ALA A 437 -33.92 21.90 0.20
C ALA A 437 -33.63 20.40 0.41
N LEU A 438 -34.68 19.56 0.49
CA LEU A 438 -34.53 18.10 0.59
C LEU A 438 -34.01 17.47 -0.71
N LEU A 439 -34.41 18.00 -1.86
CA LEU A 439 -33.87 17.57 -3.16
C LEU A 439 -32.40 17.98 -3.34
N LEU A 440 -32.01 19.18 -2.89
CA LEU A 440 -30.61 19.63 -2.92
C LEU A 440 -29.71 18.83 -1.98
N LEU A 441 -30.21 18.42 -0.80
CA LEU A 441 -29.47 17.55 0.12
C LEU A 441 -29.28 16.14 -0.43
N ALA A 442 -30.30 15.58 -1.11
CA ALA A 442 -30.21 14.28 -1.77
C ALA A 442 -29.24 14.30 -2.96
N VAL A 443 -29.20 15.41 -3.72
CA VAL A 443 -28.26 15.63 -4.82
C VAL A 443 -26.83 15.85 -4.29
N SER A 444 -26.64 16.58 -3.18
CA SER A 444 -25.32 16.74 -2.55
C SER A 444 -24.76 15.44 -1.97
N PHE A 445 -25.63 14.58 -1.42
CA PHE A 445 -25.22 13.28 -0.87
C PHE A 445 -24.84 12.29 -1.99
N SER A 446 -25.53 12.35 -3.13
CA SER A 446 -25.22 11.52 -4.30
C SER A 446 -24.00 12.01 -5.10
N LEU A 447 -23.67 13.31 -5.04
CA LEU A 447 -22.42 13.88 -5.56
C LEU A 447 -21.20 13.55 -4.66
N ALA A 448 -21.36 13.58 -3.33
CA ALA A 448 -20.30 13.23 -2.39
C ALA A 448 -19.92 11.73 -2.46
N VAL A 449 -20.88 10.84 -2.71
CA VAL A 449 -20.61 9.39 -2.92
C VAL A 449 -19.95 9.12 -4.28
N ARG A 450 -20.15 10.00 -5.28
CA ARG A 450 -19.43 9.90 -6.57
C ARG A 450 -17.99 10.43 -6.49
N GLN A 451 -17.71 11.44 -5.66
CA GLN A 451 -16.34 11.96 -5.46
C GLN A 451 -15.42 11.04 -4.63
N LEU A 452 -15.97 10.09 -3.87
CA LEU A 452 -15.21 9.02 -3.20
C LEU A 452 -14.94 7.79 -4.10
N CYS A 453 -15.50 7.75 -5.32
CA CYS A 453 -15.37 6.61 -6.24
C CYS A 453 -14.79 6.95 -7.62
N SER A 454 -14.36 8.18 -7.89
CA SER A 454 -13.73 8.54 -9.17
C SER A 454 -12.46 9.38 -9.02
N SER A 455 -11.32 8.71 -8.86
CA SER A 455 -10.03 9.16 -9.40
C SER A 455 -9.15 7.94 -9.65
N GLY A 456 -9.51 7.22 -10.71
CA GLY A 456 -8.66 6.26 -11.39
C GLY A 456 -8.64 6.59 -12.88
N ALA A 457 -7.54 7.16 -13.38
CA ALA A 457 -7.08 7.16 -14.78
C ALA A 457 -5.75 7.95 -14.83
N SER A 458 -4.75 7.71 -15.67
CA SER A 458 -4.18 6.57 -16.41
C SER A 458 -2.79 7.11 -16.87
N PRO A 459 -1.79 6.28 -17.21
CA PRO A 459 -0.38 6.72 -17.29
C PRO A 459 -0.05 7.40 -18.63
N GLY A 460 0.59 8.57 -18.56
CA GLY A 460 1.34 9.19 -19.66
C GLY A 460 2.83 8.82 -19.56
N THR A 461 3.39 8.34 -20.66
CA THR A 461 4.76 7.85 -20.78
C THR A 461 5.77 8.97 -21.07
N LEU A 462 6.99 8.78 -20.55
CA LEU A 462 8.31 9.37 -20.88
C LEU A 462 8.76 10.68 -20.21
N GLY A 463 9.75 10.52 -19.32
CA GLY A 463 10.66 11.55 -18.83
C GLY A 463 11.55 11.04 -17.69
N SER A 464 12.61 10.29 -18.03
CA SER A 464 13.59 9.70 -17.11
C SER A 464 14.28 10.74 -16.21
N GLY A 465 14.33 10.49 -14.90
CA GLY A 465 15.04 11.30 -13.92
C GLY A 465 14.92 10.72 -12.51
N ALA A 466 15.50 9.54 -12.27
CA ALA A 466 15.51 8.92 -10.94
C ALA A 466 16.58 9.56 -10.02
N ALA A 467 16.18 9.89 -8.78
CA ALA A 467 17.02 10.22 -7.64
C ALA A 467 16.60 9.34 -6.42
N PRO A 468 17.48 9.09 -5.44
CA PRO A 468 17.81 7.72 -5.00
C PRO A 468 16.94 7.14 -3.87
N ALA A 469 16.86 5.81 -3.83
CA ALA A 469 16.21 5.02 -2.78
C ALA A 469 17.13 4.85 -1.55
N SER A 470 16.65 5.21 -0.36
CA SER A 470 17.29 4.94 0.94
C SER A 470 16.92 3.56 1.50
N GLY A 471 17.13 2.51 0.71
CA GLY A 471 16.97 1.12 1.15
C GLY A 471 18.33 0.47 1.34
N HIS A 472 18.55 -0.23 2.46
CA HIS A 472 19.57 -1.27 2.46
C HIS A 472 19.16 -2.31 1.41
N SER A 473 20.04 -2.57 0.45
CA SER A 473 19.76 -3.47 -0.66
C SER A 473 19.68 -4.91 -0.14
N HIS A 474 18.48 -5.48 -0.09
CA HIS A 474 18.35 -6.94 -0.04
C HIS A 474 18.70 -7.50 -1.42
N ARG A 475 19.34 -8.67 -1.47
CA ARG A 475 19.41 -9.42 -2.73
C ARG A 475 17.98 -9.71 -3.19
N PRO A 476 17.68 -9.69 -4.50
CA PRO A 476 16.36 -10.06 -5.02
C PRO A 476 15.90 -11.40 -4.43
N GLY A 477 14.66 -11.48 -3.95
CA GLY A 477 14.07 -12.72 -3.44
C GLY A 477 14.13 -12.96 -1.91
N MET A 478 14.49 -11.97 -1.09
CA MET A 478 14.46 -12.10 0.39
C MET A 478 13.39 -11.22 1.03
N TYR A 479 12.55 -11.81 1.90
CA TYR A 479 11.40 -11.16 2.53
C TYR A 479 11.37 -11.42 4.04
N HIS A 480 11.07 -10.39 4.85
CA HIS A 480 11.12 -10.43 6.32
C HIS A 480 9.97 -11.18 7.01
N HIS A 481 8.79 -11.26 6.40
CA HIS A 481 7.59 -11.79 7.07
C HIS A 481 6.99 -12.97 6.31
N SER A 482 6.71 -12.75 5.03
CA SER A 482 6.09 -13.75 4.17
C SER A 482 6.37 -13.44 2.71
N ALA A 483 6.31 -14.47 1.86
CA ALA A 483 6.28 -14.32 0.42
C ALA A 483 5.06 -15.06 -0.15
N ILE A 484 4.36 -14.40 -1.06
CA ILE A 484 3.25 -14.96 -1.85
C ILE A 484 3.66 -14.88 -3.31
N ILE A 485 3.77 -16.02 -3.98
CA ILE A 485 4.27 -16.09 -5.35
C ILE A 485 3.26 -16.83 -6.20
N SER A 486 2.66 -16.09 -7.12
CA SER A 486 1.71 -16.61 -8.09
C SER A 486 2.11 -16.17 -9.50
N PRO A 487 1.55 -16.81 -10.55
CA PRO A 487 1.84 -16.41 -11.91
C PRO A 487 1.28 -15.06 -12.34
N ALA A 488 0.41 -14.45 -11.51
CA ALA A 488 -0.20 -13.15 -11.78
C ALA A 488 0.18 -12.14 -10.69
N ALA A 489 0.72 -10.98 -11.09
CA ALA A 489 1.14 -9.96 -10.13
C ALA A 489 -0.02 -9.46 -9.25
N GLU A 490 -1.24 -9.32 -9.80
CA GLU A 490 -2.43 -8.94 -9.04
C GLU A 490 -2.80 -9.98 -7.98
N CYS A 491 -2.63 -11.28 -8.27
CA CYS A 491 -2.99 -12.33 -7.32
C CYS A 491 -1.96 -12.50 -6.20
N SER A 492 -0.67 -12.30 -6.50
CA SER A 492 0.37 -12.20 -5.48
C SER A 492 0.10 -11.00 -4.55
N ARG A 493 -0.36 -9.88 -5.11
CA ARG A 493 -0.75 -8.68 -4.35
C ARG A 493 -1.97 -8.93 -3.47
N LEU A 494 -3.01 -9.57 -4.00
CA LEU A 494 -4.22 -9.90 -3.27
C LEU A 494 -3.95 -10.87 -2.10
N GLY A 495 -3.12 -11.90 -2.32
CA GLY A 495 -2.69 -12.79 -1.24
C GLY A 495 -1.90 -12.04 -0.15
N ARG A 496 -1.03 -11.11 -0.53
CA ARG A 496 -0.34 -10.22 0.43
C ARG A 496 -1.33 -9.34 1.21
N GLU A 497 -2.35 -8.79 0.57
CA GLU A 497 -3.37 -7.98 1.24
C GLU A 497 -4.14 -8.79 2.29
N LEU A 498 -4.49 -10.04 1.98
CA LEU A 498 -5.12 -10.95 2.95
C LEU A 498 -4.19 -11.31 4.12
N PHE A 499 -2.91 -11.54 3.86
CA PHE A 499 -1.92 -11.77 4.91
C PHE A 499 -1.79 -10.53 5.82
N VAL A 500 -1.68 -9.34 5.24
CA VAL A 500 -1.61 -8.06 5.97
C VAL A 500 -2.89 -7.77 6.75
N ALA A 501 -4.04 -8.25 6.28
CA ALA A 501 -5.32 -8.16 6.99
C ALA A 501 -5.44 -9.09 8.21
N GLY A 502 -4.35 -9.78 8.60
CA GLY A 502 -4.32 -10.69 9.75
C GLY A 502 -4.60 -12.16 9.40
N GLY A 503 -4.70 -12.49 8.12
CA GLY A 503 -4.73 -13.87 7.64
C GLY A 503 -3.38 -14.56 7.77
N ASN A 504 -3.39 -15.89 7.72
CA ASN A 504 -2.15 -16.66 7.62
C ASN A 504 -1.80 -17.00 6.16
N ILE A 505 -0.74 -17.78 5.96
CA ILE A 505 -0.32 -18.19 4.62
C ILE A 505 -1.37 -19.01 3.87
N VAL A 506 -2.26 -19.72 4.58
CA VAL A 506 -3.37 -20.45 3.95
C VAL A 506 -4.44 -19.48 3.45
N ASP A 507 -4.81 -18.46 4.23
CA ASP A 507 -5.74 -17.43 3.78
C ASP A 507 -5.19 -16.70 2.54
N ALA A 508 -3.91 -16.33 2.59
CA ALA A 508 -3.20 -15.67 1.51
C ALA A 508 -3.14 -16.55 0.24
N GLY A 509 -2.80 -17.83 0.39
CA GLY A 509 -2.72 -18.79 -0.70
C GLY A 509 -4.07 -19.12 -1.32
N VAL A 510 -5.11 -19.33 -0.51
CA VAL A 510 -6.47 -19.59 -1.00
C VAL A 510 -7.04 -18.38 -1.73
N GLY A 511 -6.87 -17.17 -1.19
CA GLY A 511 -7.29 -15.95 -1.87
C GLY A 511 -6.55 -15.71 -3.19
N ALA A 512 -5.24 -15.94 -3.22
CA ALA A 512 -4.46 -15.85 -4.46
C ALA A 512 -4.89 -16.92 -5.49
N ALA A 513 -5.21 -18.14 -5.07
CA ALA A 513 -5.75 -19.19 -5.94
C ALA A 513 -7.12 -18.80 -6.54
N LEU A 514 -8.03 -18.26 -5.73
CA LEU A 514 -9.32 -17.75 -6.20
C LEU A 514 -9.16 -16.57 -7.16
N CYS A 515 -8.17 -15.70 -6.94
CA CYS A 515 -7.81 -14.65 -7.88
C CYS A 515 -7.31 -15.22 -9.22
N LEU A 516 -6.40 -16.20 -9.19
CA LEU A 516 -5.89 -16.85 -10.39
C LEU A 516 -7.01 -17.52 -11.19
N ALA A 517 -8.00 -18.08 -10.51
CA ALA A 517 -9.19 -18.64 -11.14
C ALA A 517 -10.02 -17.63 -11.95
N VAL A 518 -9.83 -16.32 -11.70
CA VAL A 518 -10.44 -15.23 -12.48
C VAL A 518 -9.51 -14.78 -13.61
N VAL A 519 -8.25 -14.48 -13.29
CA VAL A 519 -7.36 -13.75 -14.21
C VAL A 519 -6.59 -14.64 -15.19
N HIS A 520 -6.35 -15.91 -14.84
CA HIS A 520 -5.63 -16.89 -15.68
C HIS A 520 -6.54 -18.07 -16.10
N PRO A 521 -7.66 -17.80 -16.80
CA PRO A 521 -8.65 -18.83 -17.19
C PRO A 521 -8.11 -19.86 -18.19
N HIS A 522 -6.94 -19.61 -18.78
CA HIS A 522 -6.26 -20.54 -19.67
C HIS A 522 -5.54 -21.67 -18.94
N ALA A 523 -5.17 -21.49 -17.66
CA ALA A 523 -4.35 -22.46 -16.92
C ALA A 523 -5.07 -23.05 -15.70
N THR A 524 -5.95 -22.28 -15.08
CA THR A 524 -6.72 -22.69 -13.90
C THR A 524 -8.10 -22.04 -13.92
N GLY A 525 -8.92 -22.30 -12.91
CA GLY A 525 -10.28 -21.80 -12.81
C GLY A 525 -11.07 -22.51 -11.73
N LEU A 526 -12.33 -22.10 -11.54
CA LEU A 526 -13.26 -22.86 -10.70
C LEU A 526 -13.61 -24.22 -11.33
N GLY A 527 -13.39 -24.37 -12.63
CA GLY A 527 -13.53 -25.63 -13.37
C GLY A 527 -12.35 -26.59 -13.25
N ALA A 528 -11.28 -26.17 -12.56
CA ALA A 528 -10.05 -26.93 -12.38
C ALA A 528 -10.12 -27.87 -11.17
N MET A 529 -9.10 -28.73 -11.07
CA MET A 529 -8.81 -29.51 -9.87
C MET A 529 -7.57 -28.93 -9.17
N TYR A 530 -7.52 -29.06 -7.84
CA TYR A 530 -6.44 -28.52 -7.00
C TYR A 530 -5.77 -29.62 -6.16
N TRP A 531 -4.46 -29.60 -6.13
CA TRP A 531 -3.64 -30.34 -5.17
C TRP A 531 -2.84 -29.34 -4.36
N GLY A 532 -2.56 -29.71 -3.12
CA GLY A 532 -1.81 -28.85 -2.23
C GLY A 532 -1.01 -29.62 -1.21
N LEU A 533 0.02 -28.97 -0.70
CA LEU A 533 0.79 -29.44 0.43
C LEU A 533 0.99 -28.27 1.38
N PHE A 534 0.47 -28.42 2.59
CA PHE A 534 0.59 -27.43 3.66
C PHE A 534 1.47 -28.00 4.77
N HIS A 535 2.57 -27.32 5.07
CA HIS A 535 3.40 -27.57 6.24
C HIS A 535 3.11 -26.51 7.30
N ASN A 536 2.71 -26.96 8.48
CA ASN A 536 2.50 -26.11 9.64
C ASN A 536 3.73 -26.17 10.53
N SER A 537 4.47 -25.07 10.61
CA SER A 537 5.71 -25.04 11.41
C SER A 537 5.48 -25.22 12.90
N SER A 538 4.33 -24.79 13.43
CA SER A 538 4.02 -24.90 14.86
C SER A 538 3.78 -26.35 15.30
N SER A 539 3.20 -27.18 14.43
CA SER A 539 3.00 -28.62 14.72
C SER A 539 4.08 -29.51 14.11
N GLY A 540 4.85 -29.00 13.16
CA GLY A 540 5.79 -29.76 12.35
C GLY A 540 5.13 -30.75 11.38
N ASN A 541 3.79 -30.75 11.29
CA ASN A 541 3.03 -31.67 10.45
C ASN A 541 2.81 -31.09 9.05
N SER A 542 2.81 -32.00 8.07
CA SER A 542 2.47 -31.68 6.69
C SER A 542 1.19 -32.40 6.28
N THR A 543 0.23 -31.65 5.75
CA THR A 543 -1.07 -32.15 5.28
C THR A 543 -1.18 -31.95 3.76
N ALA A 544 -1.57 -33.01 3.07
CA ALA A 544 -1.86 -33.01 1.65
C ALA A 544 -3.34 -32.69 1.40
N LEU A 545 -3.58 -31.79 0.45
CA LEU A 545 -4.89 -31.57 -0.16
C LEU A 545 -4.93 -32.37 -1.47
N THR A 546 -5.89 -33.30 -1.56
CA THR A 546 -6.11 -34.10 -2.76
C THR A 546 -7.54 -33.90 -3.26
N SER A 547 -7.70 -33.60 -4.55
CA SER A 547 -9.03 -33.48 -5.18
C SER A 547 -9.68 -34.84 -5.47
N GLY A 548 -9.03 -35.96 -5.11
CA GLY A 548 -9.45 -37.31 -5.49
C GLY A 548 -9.16 -37.63 -6.97
N PRO A 549 -9.58 -38.83 -7.44
CA PRO A 549 -9.43 -39.21 -8.85
C PRO A 549 -10.27 -38.30 -9.75
N ALA A 550 -9.76 -38.04 -10.96
CA ALA A 550 -10.49 -37.27 -11.97
C ALA A 550 -11.82 -37.95 -12.29
N GLN A 551 -12.89 -37.17 -12.32
CA GLN A 551 -14.25 -37.63 -12.57
C GLN A 551 -14.86 -36.89 -13.74
N THR A 552 -15.80 -37.54 -14.40
CA THR A 552 -16.49 -37.00 -15.57
C THR A 552 -17.81 -36.39 -15.13
N LEU A 553 -18.00 -35.09 -15.39
CA LEU A 553 -19.29 -34.40 -15.23
C LEU A 553 -20.22 -34.72 -16.41
N ALA A 554 -19.69 -34.66 -17.62
CA ALA A 554 -20.37 -34.98 -18.88
C ALA A 554 -19.31 -35.40 -19.92
N PRO A 555 -19.66 -35.96 -21.09
CA PRO A 555 -18.67 -36.43 -22.07
C PRO A 555 -17.61 -35.36 -22.41
N GLY A 556 -16.34 -35.64 -22.07
CA GLY A 556 -15.21 -34.72 -22.27
C GLY A 556 -15.07 -33.58 -21.25
N LEU A 557 -15.98 -33.47 -20.28
CA LEU A 557 -16.01 -32.43 -19.25
C LEU A 557 -15.70 -33.03 -17.87
N GLY A 558 -14.66 -32.54 -17.22
CA GLY A 558 -14.26 -32.94 -15.87
C GLY A 558 -15.15 -32.34 -14.79
N LEU A 559 -15.31 -33.05 -13.68
CA LEU A 559 -16.04 -32.58 -12.50
C LEU A 559 -15.21 -31.49 -11.78
N PRO A 560 -15.74 -30.27 -11.61
CA PRO A 560 -15.02 -29.19 -10.96
C PRO A 560 -14.98 -29.38 -9.44
N THR A 561 -13.78 -29.35 -8.86
CA THR A 561 -13.56 -29.56 -7.41
C THR A 561 -12.82 -28.40 -6.74
N ALA A 562 -12.47 -27.34 -7.49
CA ALA A 562 -11.70 -26.20 -6.99
C ALA A 562 -12.34 -25.52 -5.76
N LEU A 563 -13.62 -25.14 -5.83
CA LEU A 563 -14.31 -24.47 -4.72
C LEU A 563 -14.34 -25.30 -3.44
N PRO A 564 -14.84 -26.55 -3.42
CA PRO A 564 -14.85 -27.35 -2.22
C PRO A 564 -13.43 -27.65 -1.71
N ALA A 565 -12.43 -27.82 -2.59
CA ALA A 565 -11.05 -28.08 -2.18
C ALA A 565 -10.43 -26.87 -1.46
N LEU A 566 -10.57 -25.67 -2.03
CA LEU A 566 -10.05 -24.43 -1.46
C LEU A 566 -10.79 -24.04 -0.18
N HIS A 567 -12.11 -24.19 -0.16
CA HIS A 567 -12.91 -23.91 1.04
C HIS A 567 -12.59 -24.91 2.16
N MET A 568 -12.37 -26.18 1.86
CA MET A 568 -11.96 -27.17 2.85
C MET A 568 -10.59 -26.84 3.45
N LEU A 569 -9.61 -26.47 2.62
CA LEU A 569 -8.28 -26.05 3.07
C LEU A 569 -8.38 -24.83 4.02
N HIS A 570 -9.17 -23.82 3.63
CA HIS A 570 -9.44 -22.65 4.45
C HIS A 570 -10.20 -22.99 5.75
N THR A 571 -11.21 -23.87 5.70
CA THR A 571 -11.99 -24.25 6.89
C THR A 571 -11.12 -24.90 7.96
N HIS A 572 -10.11 -25.67 7.56
CA HIS A 572 -9.23 -26.38 8.49
C HIS A 572 -8.06 -25.52 8.98
N PHE A 573 -7.50 -24.68 8.11
CA PHE A 573 -6.25 -23.99 8.41
C PHE A 573 -6.30 -22.48 8.27
N GLY A 574 -7.34 -21.89 7.72
CA GLY A 574 -7.50 -20.44 7.58
C GLY A 574 -7.85 -19.74 8.89
N ARG A 575 -7.66 -18.43 8.93
CA ARG A 575 -7.98 -17.57 10.08
C ARG A 575 -9.04 -16.52 9.76
N LEU A 576 -9.09 -16.04 8.52
CA LEU A 576 -10.06 -15.02 8.14
C LEU A 576 -11.45 -15.65 7.91
N PRO A 577 -12.54 -14.87 7.98
CA PRO A 577 -13.84 -15.38 7.58
C PRO A 577 -13.87 -15.66 6.07
N TRP A 578 -14.41 -16.83 5.66
CA TRP A 578 -14.46 -17.26 4.25
C TRP A 578 -14.91 -16.17 3.26
N PRO A 579 -15.95 -15.36 3.53
CA PRO A 579 -16.35 -14.30 2.61
C PRO A 579 -15.24 -13.28 2.28
N HIS A 580 -14.33 -12.99 3.23
CA HIS A 580 -13.27 -12.01 3.04
C HIS A 580 -12.29 -12.41 1.93
N LEU A 581 -12.01 -13.71 1.76
CA LEU A 581 -11.13 -14.21 0.72
C LEU A 581 -11.72 -14.04 -0.69
N LEU A 582 -13.06 -13.98 -0.80
CA LEU A 582 -13.76 -13.88 -2.08
C LEU A 582 -14.04 -12.44 -2.50
N VAL A 583 -13.94 -11.45 -1.62
CA VAL A 583 -14.18 -10.03 -1.95
C VAL A 583 -13.32 -9.56 -3.14
N GLY A 584 -12.02 -9.83 -3.09
CA GLY A 584 -11.08 -9.46 -4.14
C GLY A 584 -11.36 -10.14 -5.48
N PRO A 585 -11.46 -11.48 -5.54
CA PRO A 585 -11.82 -12.21 -6.75
C PRO A 585 -13.18 -11.82 -7.34
N ILE A 586 -14.21 -11.59 -6.51
CA ILE A 586 -15.52 -11.08 -6.94
C ILE A 586 -15.37 -9.72 -7.62
N SER A 587 -14.66 -8.78 -6.98
CA SER A 587 -14.43 -7.45 -7.55
C SER A 587 -13.63 -7.52 -8.86
N LEU A 588 -12.63 -8.39 -8.96
CA LEU A 588 -11.85 -8.59 -10.19
C LEU A 588 -12.69 -9.15 -11.32
N ALA A 589 -13.55 -10.14 -11.04
CA ALA A 589 -14.45 -10.70 -12.04
C ALA A 589 -15.51 -9.67 -12.50
N GLN A 590 -16.01 -8.84 -11.58
CA GLN A 590 -17.06 -7.85 -11.86
C GLN A 590 -16.54 -6.59 -12.56
N LYS A 591 -15.45 -5.98 -12.06
CA LYS A 591 -14.85 -4.77 -12.64
C LYS A 591 -13.91 -5.07 -13.81
N GLY A 592 -13.44 -6.31 -13.88
CA GLY A 592 -12.59 -6.83 -14.93
C GLY A 592 -11.09 -6.70 -14.66
N PHE A 593 -10.33 -7.58 -15.32
CA PHE A 593 -8.87 -7.67 -15.27
C PHE A 593 -8.27 -7.43 -16.66
N LEU A 594 -6.96 -7.15 -16.73
CA LEU A 594 -6.27 -6.95 -18.01
C LEU A 594 -5.71 -8.28 -18.51
N VAL A 595 -5.83 -8.54 -19.81
CA VAL A 595 -5.18 -9.69 -20.46
C VAL A 595 -3.67 -9.50 -20.38
N ASP A 596 -2.99 -10.41 -19.69
CA ASP A 596 -1.53 -10.42 -19.60
C ASP A 596 -0.90 -11.13 -20.81
N THR A 597 0.42 -11.15 -20.87
CA THR A 597 1.15 -11.79 -21.98
C THR A 597 0.94 -13.31 -22.02
N SER A 598 0.74 -13.94 -20.85
CA SER A 598 0.52 -15.39 -20.74
C SER A 598 -0.82 -15.80 -21.35
N LEU A 599 -1.90 -15.11 -20.97
CA LEU A 599 -3.25 -15.33 -21.48
C LEU A 599 -3.35 -14.98 -22.96
N ALA A 600 -2.78 -13.85 -23.40
CA ALA A 600 -2.76 -13.47 -24.81
C ALA A 600 -2.04 -14.52 -25.67
N SER A 601 -0.90 -15.04 -25.19
CA SER A 601 -0.16 -16.10 -25.90
C SER A 601 -0.97 -17.39 -25.97
N ALA A 602 -1.74 -17.72 -24.94
CA ALA A 602 -2.62 -18.87 -24.95
C ALA A 602 -3.78 -18.70 -25.96
N LEU A 603 -4.39 -17.52 -26.00
CA LEU A 603 -5.45 -17.17 -26.96
C LEU A 603 -4.96 -17.22 -28.41
N ALA A 604 -3.71 -16.83 -28.67
CA ALA A 604 -3.12 -16.89 -30.00
C ALA A 604 -2.78 -18.33 -30.47
N ALA A 605 -2.65 -19.28 -29.54
CA ALA A 605 -2.14 -20.62 -29.82
C ALA A 605 -3.24 -21.68 -30.06
N GLN A 606 -4.51 -21.37 -29.83
CA GLN A 606 -5.62 -22.33 -29.91
C GLN A 606 -6.86 -21.75 -30.60
N ASP A 607 -7.80 -22.61 -30.98
CA ASP A 607 -9.11 -22.18 -31.48
C ASP A 607 -9.92 -21.53 -30.35
N THR A 608 -10.38 -20.30 -30.57
CA THR A 608 -11.04 -19.47 -29.55
C THR A 608 -12.54 -19.34 -29.76
N LYS A 609 -13.12 -20.02 -30.77
CA LYS A 609 -14.57 -19.93 -31.08
C LYS A 609 -15.48 -20.18 -29.86
N GLY A 610 -15.19 -21.23 -29.07
CA GLY A 610 -15.94 -21.56 -27.85
C GLY A 610 -15.71 -20.60 -26.67
N LEU A 611 -14.65 -19.77 -26.76
CA LEU A 611 -14.23 -18.84 -25.71
C LEU A 611 -14.72 -17.41 -25.96
N CYS A 612 -15.15 -17.11 -27.19
CA CYS A 612 -15.52 -15.76 -27.61
C CYS A 612 -16.62 -15.05 -26.81
N PRO A 613 -17.58 -15.74 -26.15
CA PRO A 613 -18.49 -15.06 -25.24
C PRO A 613 -17.80 -14.30 -24.10
N LEU A 614 -16.53 -14.62 -23.80
CA LEU A 614 -15.73 -13.99 -22.74
C LEU A 614 -14.41 -13.40 -23.24
N LEU A 615 -13.73 -14.07 -24.18
CA LEU A 615 -12.32 -13.81 -24.53
C LEU A 615 -12.11 -13.39 -25.99
N CYS A 616 -13.15 -12.90 -26.66
CA CYS A 616 -13.05 -12.26 -27.98
C CYS A 616 -13.71 -10.87 -27.98
N HIS A 617 -13.30 -10.04 -28.92
CA HIS A 617 -13.99 -8.81 -29.30
C HIS A 617 -15.33 -9.13 -29.98
N ALA A 618 -16.20 -8.13 -30.13
CA ALA A 618 -17.50 -8.27 -30.80
C ALA A 618 -17.40 -8.73 -32.27
N ASN A 619 -16.26 -8.53 -32.92
CA ASN A 619 -15.97 -9.00 -34.27
C ASN A 619 -15.48 -10.47 -34.32
N GLY A 620 -15.40 -11.15 -33.18
CA GLY A 620 -14.96 -12.53 -33.06
C GLY A 620 -13.44 -12.73 -32.99
N THR A 621 -12.62 -11.67 -32.95
CA THR A 621 -11.17 -11.82 -32.79
C THR A 621 -10.78 -11.97 -31.32
N PRO A 622 -9.78 -12.82 -30.98
CA PRO A 622 -9.35 -12.99 -29.60
C PRO A 622 -8.81 -11.69 -29.00
N LEU A 623 -8.96 -11.53 -27.68
CA LEU A 623 -8.47 -10.35 -26.96
C LEU A 623 -6.93 -10.35 -26.88
N GLY A 624 -6.33 -9.17 -27.04
CA GLY A 624 -4.88 -8.98 -26.98
C GLY A 624 -4.40 -8.46 -25.63
N PRO A 625 -3.07 -8.41 -25.39
CA PRO A 625 -2.48 -7.91 -24.14
C PRO A 625 -3.00 -6.50 -23.79
N GLY A 626 -3.27 -6.25 -22.52
CA GLY A 626 -3.78 -4.98 -22.00
C GLY A 626 -5.28 -4.76 -22.21
N THR A 627 -5.99 -5.64 -22.91
CA THR A 627 -7.44 -5.53 -23.07
C THR A 627 -8.14 -5.91 -21.78
N ARG A 628 -9.22 -5.20 -21.42
CA ARG A 628 -9.99 -5.47 -20.20
C ARG A 628 -11.05 -6.56 -20.44
N VAL A 629 -11.05 -7.59 -19.60
CA VAL A 629 -12.04 -8.69 -19.60
C VAL A 629 -12.92 -8.57 -18.38
N THR A 630 -14.24 -8.72 -18.53
CA THR A 630 -15.18 -8.78 -17.40
C THR A 630 -15.94 -10.10 -17.43
N ASN A 631 -16.12 -10.74 -16.26
CA ASN A 631 -16.86 -11.99 -16.11
C ASN A 631 -17.85 -11.88 -14.95
N THR A 632 -18.94 -11.15 -15.18
CA THR A 632 -19.98 -10.89 -14.16
C THR A 632 -20.69 -12.16 -13.70
N LYS A 633 -20.77 -13.19 -14.57
CA LYS A 633 -21.34 -14.50 -14.24
C LYS A 633 -20.47 -15.24 -13.23
N LEU A 634 -19.16 -15.25 -13.44
CA LEU A 634 -18.21 -15.81 -12.48
C LEU A 634 -18.24 -15.06 -11.14
N ALA A 635 -18.38 -13.73 -11.17
CA ALA A 635 -18.55 -12.92 -9.97
C ALA A 635 -19.80 -13.34 -9.17
N ALA A 636 -20.92 -13.64 -9.84
CA ALA A 636 -22.13 -14.13 -9.19
C ALA A 636 -21.94 -15.51 -8.55
N VAL A 637 -21.22 -16.42 -9.20
CA VAL A 637 -20.87 -17.74 -8.63
C VAL A 637 -19.99 -17.57 -7.39
N LEU A 638 -18.95 -16.75 -7.47
CA LEU A 638 -18.07 -16.46 -6.34
C LEU A 638 -18.84 -15.81 -5.18
N HIS A 639 -19.78 -14.91 -5.46
CA HIS A 639 -20.66 -14.32 -4.45
C HIS A 639 -21.58 -15.38 -3.80
N LYS A 640 -22.15 -16.30 -4.57
CA LYS A 640 -22.96 -17.40 -4.01
C LYS A 640 -22.09 -18.33 -3.15
N ALA A 641 -20.87 -18.62 -3.61
CA ALA A 641 -19.90 -19.44 -2.87
C ALA A 641 -19.41 -18.77 -1.59
N SER A 642 -19.32 -17.44 -1.53
CA SER A 642 -18.89 -16.70 -0.33
C SER A 642 -19.90 -16.81 0.81
N LEU A 643 -21.18 -16.98 0.48
CA LEU A 643 -22.28 -17.15 1.43
C LEU A 643 -22.46 -18.61 1.88
N ALA A 644 -21.76 -19.57 1.26
CA ALA A 644 -21.87 -20.97 1.61
C ALA A 644 -21.14 -21.25 2.94
N PRO A 645 -21.79 -21.87 3.95
CA PRO A 645 -21.17 -22.12 5.25
C PRO A 645 -20.27 -23.36 5.27
N THR A 646 -20.34 -24.22 4.25
CA THR A 646 -19.56 -25.47 4.19
C THR A 646 -18.90 -25.64 2.82
N PRO A 647 -17.80 -26.41 2.74
CA PRO A 647 -17.15 -26.75 1.47
C PRO A 647 -18.11 -27.37 0.44
N ASP A 648 -18.96 -28.30 0.87
CA ASP A 648 -19.95 -28.95 -0.01
C ASP A 648 -20.90 -27.92 -0.63
N LEU A 649 -21.49 -27.05 0.19
CA LEU A 649 -22.42 -26.02 -0.29
C LEU A 649 -21.73 -24.98 -1.19
N SER A 650 -20.44 -24.75 -1.01
CA SER A 650 -19.68 -23.89 -1.92
C SER A 650 -19.44 -24.56 -3.29
N GLY A 651 -19.27 -25.88 -3.33
CA GLY A 651 -19.25 -26.64 -4.58
C GLY A 651 -20.60 -26.65 -5.28
N ASP A 652 -21.68 -26.85 -4.51
CA ASP A 652 -23.06 -26.83 -5.01
C ASP A 652 -23.43 -25.48 -5.65
N ALA A 653 -22.84 -24.38 -5.18
CA ALA A 653 -23.04 -23.05 -5.77
C ALA A 653 -22.68 -23.01 -7.27
N LEU A 654 -21.68 -23.79 -7.69
CA LEU A 654 -21.27 -23.95 -9.08
C LEU A 654 -21.97 -25.15 -9.76
N LEU A 655 -21.95 -26.32 -9.12
CA LEU A 655 -22.44 -27.57 -9.72
C LEU A 655 -23.94 -27.52 -10.06
N SER A 656 -24.76 -26.84 -9.25
CA SER A 656 -26.20 -26.69 -9.52
C SER A 656 -26.47 -25.96 -10.84
N LEU A 657 -25.71 -24.91 -11.13
CA LEU A 657 -25.84 -24.12 -12.36
C LEU A 657 -25.27 -24.85 -13.58
N LEU A 658 -24.18 -25.61 -13.40
CA LEU A 658 -23.61 -26.43 -14.47
C LEU A 658 -24.52 -27.59 -14.87
N ALA A 659 -25.19 -28.23 -13.90
CA ALA A 659 -26.14 -29.29 -14.18
C ALA A 659 -27.33 -28.78 -15.02
N GLU A 660 -27.81 -27.57 -14.73
CA GLU A 660 -28.85 -26.89 -15.50
C GLU A 660 -28.38 -26.58 -16.94
N ASP A 661 -27.18 -26.02 -17.10
CA ASP A 661 -26.59 -25.73 -18.43
C ASP A 661 -26.41 -27.00 -19.29
N LEU A 662 -26.09 -28.12 -18.67
CA LEU A 662 -25.79 -29.39 -19.34
C LEU A 662 -27.02 -30.33 -19.44
N GLY A 663 -28.17 -29.94 -18.88
CA GLY A 663 -29.38 -30.77 -18.87
C GLY A 663 -29.21 -32.09 -18.11
N LEU A 664 -28.38 -32.10 -17.06
CA LEU A 664 -28.13 -33.27 -16.22
C LEU A 664 -29.16 -33.33 -15.08
N GLU A 665 -29.71 -34.51 -14.80
CA GLU A 665 -30.39 -34.72 -13.52
C GLU A 665 -29.34 -34.59 -12.41
N GLY A 666 -29.66 -33.82 -11.36
CA GLY A 666 -28.69 -33.22 -10.43
C GLY A 666 -27.52 -34.13 -10.00
N PRO A 667 -26.32 -33.56 -9.81
CA PRO A 667 -25.08 -34.32 -9.76
C PRO A 667 -25.11 -35.35 -8.63
N SER A 668 -24.88 -36.62 -9.00
CA SER A 668 -24.66 -37.71 -8.06
C SER A 668 -23.36 -37.44 -7.28
N VAL A 669 -23.40 -37.72 -5.98
CA VAL A 669 -22.35 -37.47 -4.99
C VAL A 669 -20.99 -38.03 -5.49
N GLY A 670 -20.17 -37.18 -6.08
CA GLY A 670 -18.81 -37.52 -6.48
C GLY A 670 -17.85 -37.46 -5.28
N PRO A 671 -16.73 -38.23 -5.30
CA PRO A 671 -15.65 -38.10 -4.33
C PRO A 671 -15.28 -36.65 -4.04
N ARG A 672 -15.25 -36.35 -2.74
CA ARG A 672 -14.96 -35.02 -2.23
C ARG A 672 -13.45 -34.83 -2.14
N PRO A 673 -12.96 -33.60 -2.31
CA PRO A 673 -11.61 -33.26 -1.89
C PRO A 673 -11.36 -33.75 -0.45
N THR A 674 -10.15 -34.24 -0.20
CA THR A 674 -9.73 -34.75 1.10
C THR A 674 -8.48 -34.05 1.61
N LEU A 675 -8.40 -33.89 2.92
CA LEU A 675 -7.18 -33.55 3.63
C LEU A 675 -6.65 -34.82 4.29
N GLU A 676 -5.44 -35.20 3.95
CA GLU A 676 -4.80 -36.41 4.46
C GLU A 676 -3.34 -36.13 4.86
N PRO A 677 -2.75 -36.95 5.75
CA PRO A 677 -1.33 -36.82 6.07
C PRO A 677 -0.46 -36.92 4.81
N ALA A 678 0.52 -36.04 4.68
CA ALA A 678 1.47 -36.10 3.57
C ALA A 678 2.31 -37.40 3.62
N LEU A 679 2.66 -37.93 2.45
CA LEU A 679 3.65 -39.00 2.35
C LEU A 679 5.00 -38.48 2.81
N GLN A 680 5.72 -39.31 3.56
CA GLN A 680 6.99 -38.93 4.18
C GLN A 680 8.11 -39.85 3.70
N LEU A 681 9.25 -39.27 3.37
CA LEU A 681 10.47 -39.99 3.07
C LEU A 681 11.60 -39.43 3.94
N PRO A 682 12.03 -40.15 4.99
CA PRO A 682 13.20 -39.79 5.78
C PRO A 682 14.48 -39.90 4.93
N VAL A 683 15.30 -38.85 4.95
CA VAL A 683 16.63 -38.81 4.34
C VAL A 683 17.67 -38.37 5.38
N PRO A 684 18.97 -38.64 5.20
CA PRO A 684 19.98 -38.31 6.22
C PRO A 684 19.98 -36.83 6.64
N GLN A 685 19.61 -35.92 5.73
CA GLN A 685 19.58 -34.47 5.96
C GLN A 685 18.24 -33.94 6.48
N GLY A 686 17.17 -34.75 6.52
CA GLY A 686 15.82 -34.21 6.74
C GLY A 686 14.68 -35.19 6.52
N ILE A 687 13.46 -34.66 6.51
CA ILE A 687 12.25 -35.39 6.11
C ILE A 687 11.65 -34.70 4.90
N LEU A 688 11.39 -35.47 3.85
CA LEU A 688 10.68 -35.04 2.66
C LEU A 688 9.19 -35.34 2.81
N PHE A 689 8.35 -34.41 2.39
CA PHE A 689 6.90 -34.50 2.41
C PHE A 689 6.35 -34.26 1.00
N THR A 690 5.46 -35.13 0.53
CA THR A 690 4.74 -34.94 -0.74
C THR A 690 3.32 -35.47 -0.67
N THR A 691 2.54 -35.24 -1.71
CA THR A 691 1.12 -35.63 -1.79
C THR A 691 0.97 -37.13 -2.12
N PRO A 692 -0.04 -37.84 -1.58
CA PRO A 692 -0.33 -39.22 -1.94
C PRO A 692 -1.06 -39.35 -3.29
N SER A 693 -1.31 -40.58 -3.73
CA SER A 693 -2.14 -40.86 -4.91
C SER A 693 -3.53 -40.21 -4.78
N PRO A 694 -4.13 -39.72 -5.88
CA PRO A 694 -3.75 -39.88 -7.29
C PRO A 694 -2.82 -38.77 -7.83
N SER A 695 -2.03 -38.14 -6.97
CA SER A 695 -0.97 -37.20 -7.37
C SER A 695 0.32 -37.93 -7.81
N ALA A 696 1.29 -37.21 -8.37
CA ALA A 696 2.59 -37.74 -8.78
C ALA A 696 3.59 -37.86 -7.62
N GLY A 697 3.16 -37.60 -6.38
CA GLY A 697 4.05 -37.69 -5.22
C GLY A 697 4.66 -39.09 -5.02
N PRO A 698 3.94 -40.22 -5.19
CA PRO A 698 4.55 -41.54 -5.14
C PRO A 698 5.64 -41.75 -6.19
N GLU A 699 5.42 -41.32 -7.44
CA GLU A 699 6.43 -41.37 -8.51
C GLU A 699 7.66 -40.50 -8.17
N LEU A 700 7.43 -39.32 -7.59
CA LEU A 700 8.50 -38.45 -7.11
C LEU A 700 9.32 -39.11 -5.99
N LEU A 701 8.68 -39.80 -5.04
CA LEU A 701 9.39 -40.51 -3.98
C LEU A 701 10.21 -41.67 -4.52
N GLU A 702 9.66 -42.47 -5.44
CA GLU A 702 10.40 -43.57 -6.09
C GLU A 702 11.64 -43.06 -6.83
N LEU A 703 11.54 -41.95 -7.58
CA LEU A 703 12.67 -41.32 -8.26
C LEU A 703 13.73 -40.80 -7.28
N LEU A 704 13.31 -40.22 -6.15
CA LEU A 704 14.21 -39.73 -5.12
C LEU A 704 14.93 -40.87 -4.40
N GLU A 705 14.22 -41.92 -4.00
CA GLU A 705 14.79 -43.11 -3.36
C GLU A 705 15.82 -43.79 -4.27
N ALA A 706 15.47 -44.00 -5.55
CA ALA A 706 16.38 -44.59 -6.53
C ALA A 706 17.65 -43.74 -6.73
N SER A 707 17.50 -42.41 -6.75
CA SER A 707 18.63 -41.49 -6.92
C SER A 707 19.54 -41.45 -5.69
N LEU A 708 18.97 -41.44 -4.48
CA LEU A 708 19.70 -41.40 -3.21
C LEU A 708 20.47 -42.70 -2.91
N GLN A 709 20.02 -43.84 -3.45
CA GLN A 709 20.72 -45.13 -3.30
C GLN A 709 21.91 -45.30 -4.25
N SER A 710 22.03 -44.46 -5.30
CA SER A 710 23.12 -44.57 -6.28
C SER A 710 24.40 -43.86 -5.80
N THR A 711 25.47 -44.62 -5.51
CA THR A 711 26.78 -44.09 -5.06
C THR A 711 27.72 -43.67 -6.22
N GLY A 712 27.18 -43.15 -7.32
CA GLY A 712 27.93 -42.74 -8.52
C GLY A 712 28.18 -41.22 -8.61
N PRO A 713 29.06 -40.73 -9.52
CA PRO A 713 29.25 -39.29 -9.71
C PRO A 713 27.96 -38.65 -10.23
N SER A 714 27.78 -37.37 -9.86
CA SER A 714 26.73 -36.39 -10.20
C SER A 714 25.72 -36.79 -11.29
N PRO A 715 24.41 -36.47 -11.10
CA PRO A 715 23.38 -36.75 -12.10
C PRO A 715 23.83 -36.35 -13.51
N ALA A 716 23.58 -37.22 -14.49
CA ALA A 716 23.85 -37.00 -15.90
C ALA A 716 23.36 -35.62 -16.36
N PRO A 717 24.01 -34.99 -17.36
CA PRO A 717 23.52 -33.75 -17.94
C PRO A 717 22.05 -33.94 -18.32
N CYS A 718 21.24 -32.93 -18.01
CA CYS A 718 19.79 -33.00 -18.10
C CYS A 718 19.32 -33.71 -19.38
N PRO A 719 18.34 -34.62 -19.28
CA PRO A 719 17.90 -35.39 -20.43
C PRO A 719 17.51 -34.42 -21.55
N ALA A 720 17.98 -34.69 -22.77
CA ALA A 720 17.52 -33.98 -23.95
C ALA A 720 16.01 -34.24 -24.11
N LEU A 721 15.18 -33.32 -23.63
CA LEU A 721 13.74 -33.45 -23.68
C LEU A 721 13.26 -33.30 -25.13
N LEU A 722 12.65 -34.38 -25.61
CA LEU A 722 12.04 -34.55 -26.91
C LEU A 722 11.13 -33.36 -27.26
N GLN A 723 11.35 -32.77 -28.44
CA GLN A 723 10.36 -31.93 -29.11
C GLN A 723 9.11 -32.77 -29.39
N ALA A 724 8.14 -32.81 -28.48
CA ALA A 724 6.82 -33.34 -28.80
C ALA A 724 5.73 -32.81 -27.86
N ALA A 725 4.72 -32.23 -28.52
CA ALA A 725 3.35 -31.95 -28.09
C ALA A 725 3.14 -30.96 -26.92
N ALA A 726 2.35 -29.92 -27.19
CA ALA A 726 1.88 -28.94 -26.24
C ALA A 726 1.17 -29.61 -25.03
N ALA A 727 1.90 -29.78 -23.93
CA ALA A 727 1.38 -30.34 -22.69
C ALA A 727 0.66 -29.27 -21.83
N PRO A 728 -0.32 -29.65 -21.00
CA PRO A 728 -1.12 -28.78 -20.12
C PRO A 728 -0.38 -27.61 -19.47
N ARG A 729 -0.94 -26.41 -19.58
CA ARG A 729 -0.57 -25.29 -18.69
C ARG A 729 -1.28 -25.48 -17.36
N SER A 730 -0.57 -26.04 -16.38
CA SER A 730 -0.96 -26.01 -14.97
C SER A 730 -0.52 -24.68 -14.34
N SER A 731 -1.22 -24.27 -13.28
CA SER A 731 -0.87 -23.10 -12.47
C SER A 731 -0.36 -23.55 -11.12
N VAL A 732 0.71 -22.91 -10.65
CA VAL A 732 1.33 -23.19 -9.34
C VAL A 732 1.42 -21.93 -8.52
N LEU A 733 1.31 -22.09 -7.20
CA LEU A 733 1.35 -21.00 -6.24
C LEU A 733 2.10 -21.48 -5.00
N ALA A 734 2.96 -20.62 -4.47
CA ALA A 734 3.67 -20.88 -3.23
C ALA A 734 3.47 -19.70 -2.26
N THR A 735 3.19 -20.04 -1.01
CA THR A 735 3.14 -19.09 0.10
C THR A 735 4.00 -19.61 1.23
N VAL A 736 4.81 -18.74 1.80
CA VAL A 736 5.73 -19.08 2.90
C VAL A 736 5.75 -17.92 3.88
N ASP A 737 5.85 -18.23 5.17
CA ASP A 737 6.16 -17.25 6.21
C ASP A 737 7.54 -17.50 6.85
N SER A 738 8.05 -16.44 7.46
CA SER A 738 9.27 -16.43 8.27
C SER A 738 9.22 -17.39 9.44
N GLY A 739 8.02 -17.80 9.87
CA GLY A 739 7.80 -18.81 10.89
C GLY A 739 8.01 -20.24 10.38
N GLY A 740 8.28 -20.45 9.09
CA GLY A 740 8.52 -21.75 8.48
C GLY A 740 7.27 -22.48 7.99
N SER A 741 6.08 -21.87 8.08
CA SER A 741 4.89 -22.47 7.48
C SER A 741 4.92 -22.26 5.97
N VAL A 742 4.59 -23.30 5.21
CA VAL A 742 4.63 -23.30 3.74
C VAL A 742 3.36 -23.92 3.19
N LEU A 743 2.71 -23.25 2.24
CA LEU A 743 1.62 -23.81 1.44
C LEU A 743 2.00 -23.75 -0.03
N LEU A 744 2.00 -24.92 -0.65
CA LEU A 744 2.21 -25.12 -2.08
C LEU A 744 0.90 -25.58 -2.71
N LEU A 745 0.45 -24.92 -3.76
CA LEU A 745 -0.75 -25.28 -4.52
C LEU A 745 -0.40 -25.53 -5.98
N THR A 746 -1.06 -26.52 -6.57
CA THR A 746 -0.94 -26.90 -7.97
C THR A 746 -2.35 -27.12 -8.52
N SER A 747 -2.68 -26.50 -9.64
CA SER A 747 -4.01 -26.59 -10.26
C SER A 747 -3.91 -26.75 -11.78
N SER A 748 -4.90 -27.37 -12.40
CA SER A 748 -4.89 -27.59 -13.84
C SER A 748 -6.28 -27.81 -14.39
N LEU A 749 -6.45 -27.37 -15.64
CA LEU A 749 -7.58 -27.70 -16.50
C LEU A 749 -7.31 -28.91 -17.43
N ASN A 750 -6.15 -29.57 -17.34
CA ASN A 750 -5.56 -30.56 -18.27
C ASN A 750 -5.05 -30.03 -19.62
N SER A 751 -5.64 -29.00 -20.17
CA SER A 751 -5.11 -28.31 -21.35
C SER A 751 -5.31 -26.82 -21.21
N SER A 752 -4.67 -26.03 -22.07
CA SER A 752 -4.99 -24.60 -22.11
C SER A 752 -6.49 -24.45 -22.36
N PHE A 753 -7.18 -23.67 -21.53
CA PHE A 753 -8.65 -23.52 -21.53
C PHE A 753 -9.45 -24.81 -21.29
N GLY A 754 -8.81 -25.89 -20.85
CA GLY A 754 -9.44 -27.18 -20.56
C GLY A 754 -10.15 -27.78 -21.76
N SER A 755 -11.42 -28.11 -21.56
CA SER A 755 -12.32 -28.62 -22.61
C SER A 755 -12.68 -27.59 -23.69
N GLY A 756 -12.38 -26.31 -23.47
CA GLY A 756 -12.88 -25.20 -24.29
C GLY A 756 -14.37 -24.89 -24.08
N HIS A 757 -15.04 -25.62 -23.18
CA HIS A 757 -16.45 -25.39 -22.84
C HIS A 757 -16.58 -24.31 -21.76
N LEU A 758 -17.05 -23.13 -22.18
CA LEU A 758 -17.41 -22.03 -21.30
C LEU A 758 -18.90 -22.12 -20.95
N SER A 759 -19.22 -22.35 -19.67
CA SER A 759 -20.61 -22.43 -19.24
C SER A 759 -21.32 -21.08 -19.39
N PRO A 760 -22.47 -21.03 -20.09
CA PRO A 760 -23.18 -19.78 -20.34
C PRO A 760 -23.83 -19.19 -19.09
N SER A 761 -24.21 -19.94 -18.06
CA SER A 761 -24.78 -19.36 -16.83
C SER A 761 -23.72 -18.95 -15.81
N THR A 762 -22.60 -19.66 -15.75
CA THR A 762 -21.57 -19.46 -14.71
C THR A 762 -20.36 -18.66 -15.18
N GLY A 763 -20.08 -18.62 -16.49
CA GLY A 763 -18.84 -18.05 -17.03
C GLY A 763 -17.58 -18.84 -16.63
N VAL A 764 -17.72 -20.09 -16.21
CA VAL A 764 -16.61 -20.99 -15.84
C VAL A 764 -16.19 -21.84 -17.04
N LEU A 765 -14.88 -21.96 -17.27
CA LEU A 765 -14.29 -22.93 -18.20
C LEU A 765 -14.10 -24.27 -17.51
N LEU A 766 -14.61 -25.34 -18.11
CA LEU A 766 -14.51 -26.70 -17.56
C LEU A 766 -13.23 -27.38 -17.99
N SER A 767 -12.60 -28.09 -17.04
CA SER A 767 -11.46 -28.96 -17.35
C SER A 767 -11.87 -30.10 -18.28
N ASN A 768 -10.90 -30.65 -19.01
CA ASN A 768 -11.00 -31.95 -19.69
C ASN A 768 -10.19 -33.01 -18.90
N LEU A 769 -10.13 -32.86 -17.57
CA LEU A 769 -9.70 -33.92 -16.64
C LEU A 769 -10.86 -34.88 -16.39
N VAL A 770 -11.07 -35.82 -17.30
CA VAL A 770 -12.04 -36.93 -17.18
C VAL A 770 -11.35 -38.22 -16.76
N ALA A 771 -12.10 -39.18 -16.22
CA ALA A 771 -11.55 -40.44 -15.69
C ALA A 771 -10.67 -41.21 -16.70
N GLU A 772 -11.00 -41.17 -17.99
CA GLU A 772 -10.25 -41.83 -19.08
C GLU A 772 -9.02 -41.03 -19.57
N SER A 773 -8.94 -39.73 -19.26
CA SER A 773 -7.92 -38.82 -19.77
C SER A 773 -6.69 -38.64 -18.87
N ALA A 774 -6.71 -39.22 -17.67
CA ALA A 774 -5.62 -39.12 -16.70
C ALA A 774 -4.44 -40.02 -17.11
N ALA A 775 -3.75 -39.67 -18.20
CA ALA A 775 -2.61 -40.41 -18.74
C ALA A 775 -1.32 -40.31 -17.87
N GLY A 776 -1.41 -39.70 -16.69
CA GLY A 776 -0.32 -39.62 -15.71
C GLY A 776 -0.68 -38.66 -14.58
N ALA A 777 -0.21 -38.95 -13.38
CA ALA A 777 -0.30 -38.00 -12.28
C ALA A 777 0.67 -36.84 -12.52
N TRP A 778 0.33 -35.63 -12.10
CA TRP A 778 1.09 -34.42 -12.49
C TRP A 778 1.39 -33.44 -11.37
N ALA A 779 0.56 -33.42 -10.33
CA ALA A 779 0.83 -32.60 -9.15
C ALA A 779 1.73 -33.37 -8.19
N CYS A 780 2.87 -32.81 -7.82
CA CYS A 780 3.77 -33.41 -6.83
C CYS A 780 4.50 -32.34 -6.00
N PRO A 781 3.78 -31.39 -5.36
CA PRO A 781 4.42 -30.43 -4.48
C PRO A 781 5.25 -31.16 -3.42
N LEU A 782 6.41 -30.60 -3.11
CA LEU A 782 7.41 -31.22 -2.24
C LEU A 782 7.82 -30.21 -1.18
N ILE A 783 7.83 -30.64 0.08
CA ILE A 783 8.42 -29.88 1.18
C ILE A 783 9.54 -30.72 1.79
N PHE A 784 10.74 -30.17 1.81
CA PHE A 784 11.88 -30.71 2.54
C PHE A 784 12.05 -29.95 3.85
N ARG A 785 12.10 -30.70 4.96
CA ARG A 785 12.40 -30.16 6.28
C ARG A 785 13.76 -30.68 6.71
N GLY A 786 14.73 -29.79 6.86
CA GLY A 786 16.07 -30.13 7.33
C GLY A 786 16.08 -30.58 8.79
N ILE A 787 16.96 -31.52 9.12
CA ILE A 787 17.38 -31.82 10.50
C ILE A 787 18.51 -30.85 10.80
N SER A 788 18.19 -29.71 11.41
CA SER A 788 19.20 -28.76 11.91
C SER A 788 19.39 -28.98 13.42
N ASP A 789 20.64 -29.05 13.86
CA ASP A 789 21.02 -29.04 15.28
C ASP A 789 20.88 -27.63 15.89
N ASP A 790 20.83 -26.59 15.04
CA ASP A 790 20.46 -25.22 15.42
C ASP A 790 18.94 -25.08 15.38
N THR A 791 18.36 -24.35 16.34
CA THR A 791 16.91 -24.19 16.59
C THR A 791 16.07 -23.60 15.44
N GLU A 792 16.64 -23.43 14.26
CA GLU A 792 16.00 -22.92 13.06
C GLU A 792 15.68 -24.08 12.10
N VAL A 793 14.39 -24.30 11.86
CA VAL A 793 13.93 -25.34 10.94
C VAL A 793 14.06 -24.83 9.51
N ASP A 794 15.02 -25.35 8.78
CA ASP A 794 15.10 -25.16 7.33
C ASP A 794 13.93 -25.86 6.65
N VAL A 795 12.99 -25.07 6.12
CA VAL A 795 11.87 -25.59 5.32
C VAL A 795 12.04 -25.11 3.89
N LEU A 796 12.19 -26.05 2.96
CA LEU A 796 12.26 -25.81 1.52
C LEU A 796 10.98 -26.34 0.87
N GLY A 797 10.22 -25.50 0.21
CA GLY A 797 9.10 -25.87 -0.65
C GLY A 797 9.47 -25.81 -2.14
N LEU A 798 9.12 -26.85 -2.88
CA LEU A 798 9.28 -26.94 -4.33
C LEU A 798 7.92 -27.29 -4.96
N VAL A 799 7.52 -26.50 -5.95
CA VAL A 799 6.31 -26.77 -6.74
C VAL A 799 6.55 -26.42 -8.20
N ALA A 800 6.16 -27.33 -9.10
CA ALA A 800 6.40 -27.21 -10.53
C ALA A 800 5.10 -27.31 -11.33
N SER A 801 5.02 -26.54 -12.42
CA SER A 801 4.00 -26.69 -13.46
C SER A 801 4.59 -27.40 -14.69
N GLY A 802 3.75 -28.20 -15.35
CA GLY A 802 4.08 -28.91 -16.59
C GLY A 802 4.13 -30.43 -16.40
N THR A 803 3.61 -31.18 -17.38
CA THR A 803 3.56 -32.65 -17.37
C THR A 803 4.41 -33.21 -18.51
N PRO A 804 4.87 -34.48 -18.45
CA PRO A 804 4.96 -35.37 -17.29
C PRO A 804 6.30 -35.24 -16.53
N ALA A 805 7.17 -34.29 -16.90
CA ALA A 805 8.52 -34.18 -16.33
C ALA A 805 8.58 -33.52 -14.94
N ALA A 806 7.45 -33.15 -14.31
CA ALA A 806 7.43 -32.44 -13.02
C ALA A 806 8.18 -33.20 -11.91
N ALA A 807 7.92 -34.51 -11.77
CA ALA A 807 8.57 -35.34 -10.75
C ALA A 807 10.09 -35.40 -10.98
N THR A 808 10.53 -35.60 -12.23
CA THR A 808 11.94 -35.60 -12.61
C THR A 808 12.62 -34.26 -12.35
N VAL A 809 11.98 -33.14 -12.73
CA VAL A 809 12.50 -31.79 -12.52
C VAL A 809 12.63 -31.48 -11.03
N MET A 810 11.63 -31.82 -10.22
CA MET A 810 11.69 -31.62 -8.76
C MET A 810 12.73 -32.51 -8.10
N THR A 811 12.91 -33.75 -8.57
CA THR A 811 13.98 -34.65 -8.13
C THR A 811 15.35 -34.01 -8.37
N HIS A 812 15.62 -33.54 -9.59
CA HIS A 812 16.90 -32.89 -9.91
C HIS A 812 17.12 -31.59 -9.12
N ALA A 813 16.09 -30.77 -8.95
CA ALA A 813 16.18 -29.52 -8.19
C ALA A 813 16.53 -29.79 -6.72
N LEU A 814 15.87 -30.76 -6.10
CA LEU A 814 16.16 -31.16 -4.72
C LEU A 814 17.56 -31.76 -4.57
N LEU A 815 17.96 -32.69 -5.44
CA LEU A 815 19.29 -33.30 -5.36
C LEU A 815 20.40 -32.24 -5.54
N SER A 816 20.18 -31.26 -6.41
CA SER A 816 21.09 -30.13 -6.58
C SER A 816 21.18 -29.25 -5.33
N HIS A 817 20.08 -29.10 -4.59
CA HIS A 817 20.06 -28.40 -3.31
C HIS A 817 20.82 -29.20 -2.23
N LEU A 818 20.62 -30.51 -2.16
CA LEU A 818 21.27 -31.40 -1.19
C LEU A 818 22.78 -31.59 -1.44
N ALA A 819 23.26 -31.43 -2.68
CA ALA A 819 24.65 -31.66 -3.05
C ALA A 819 25.60 -30.45 -2.87
N ARG A 820 25.09 -29.25 -2.58
CA ARG A 820 25.90 -28.02 -2.53
C ARG A 820 26.34 -27.66 -1.10
N PRO A 821 27.64 -27.41 -0.83
CA PRO A 821 28.06 -26.73 0.39
C PRO A 821 27.48 -25.31 0.40
N GLN A 822 26.73 -24.96 1.44
CA GLN A 822 26.12 -23.64 1.54
C GLN A 822 27.18 -22.59 1.94
N THR A 823 27.66 -21.80 0.97
CA THR A 823 28.34 -20.53 1.23
C THR A 823 27.48 -19.37 0.73
N PRO A 824 27.26 -18.28 1.51
CA PRO A 824 26.27 -17.24 1.20
C PRO A 824 26.55 -16.37 -0.02
N ASP A 825 27.63 -16.57 -0.77
CA ASP A 825 28.18 -15.54 -1.67
C ASP A 825 28.09 -15.79 -3.18
N GLN A 826 27.29 -16.76 -3.64
CA GLN A 826 27.19 -17.07 -5.08
C GLN A 826 25.76 -17.25 -5.64
N GLN A 827 24.85 -16.35 -5.27
CA GLN A 827 23.54 -16.21 -5.93
C GLN A 827 23.40 -14.79 -6.48
N GLY A 828 23.99 -14.55 -7.65
CA GLY A 828 23.80 -13.34 -8.45
C GLY A 828 22.96 -13.63 -9.70
N PRO A 829 22.22 -12.64 -10.24
CA PRO A 829 21.48 -12.81 -11.49
C PRO A 829 22.43 -12.65 -12.69
N THR A 830 22.38 -13.58 -13.65
CA THR A 830 23.10 -13.48 -14.93
C THR A 830 22.18 -12.94 -16.03
N GLU A 831 22.74 -12.12 -16.94
CA GLU A 831 22.02 -11.42 -18.01
C GLU A 831 21.50 -12.33 -19.15
N SER A 832 20.23 -12.15 -19.51
CA SER A 832 19.54 -12.42 -20.79
C SER A 832 19.42 -13.89 -21.32
N PRO A 833 18.18 -14.42 -21.53
CA PRO A 833 17.99 -15.74 -22.12
C PRO A 833 17.58 -15.68 -23.62
N ARG A 834 18.22 -16.51 -24.45
CA ARG A 834 17.67 -17.01 -25.73
C ARG A 834 17.18 -18.46 -25.53
N ALA A 835 15.86 -18.63 -25.64
CA ALA A 835 15.06 -19.80 -26.06
C ALA A 835 15.38 -21.23 -25.53
N CYS A 836 14.47 -21.79 -24.70
CA CYS A 836 13.94 -23.19 -24.74
C CYS A 836 12.85 -23.48 -23.67
N GLY A 837 11.64 -23.91 -24.08
CA GLY A 837 10.73 -24.80 -23.28
C GLY A 837 9.93 -24.26 -22.09
N GLN A 838 8.61 -24.45 -22.10
CA GLN A 838 7.59 -23.87 -21.20
C GLN A 838 7.32 -24.69 -19.93
N GLY A 839 7.52 -24.09 -18.76
CA GLY A 839 7.14 -24.59 -17.43
C GLY A 839 7.50 -23.56 -16.36
N THR A 840 7.06 -23.73 -15.11
CA THR A 840 7.42 -22.86 -13.98
C THR A 840 7.79 -23.73 -12.78
N LEU A 841 9.02 -23.62 -12.29
CA LEU A 841 9.45 -24.21 -11.01
C LEU A 841 9.61 -23.10 -9.98
N LEU A 842 8.82 -23.16 -8.92
CA LEU A 842 8.91 -22.25 -7.79
C LEU A 842 9.65 -22.92 -6.64
N GLN A 843 10.69 -22.24 -6.15
CA GLN A 843 11.38 -22.61 -4.92
C GLN A 843 11.14 -21.54 -3.87
N VAL A 844 10.62 -21.97 -2.72
CA VAL A 844 10.50 -21.15 -1.51
C VAL A 844 11.29 -21.80 -0.40
N ALA A 845 12.00 -21.01 0.39
CA ALA A 845 12.67 -21.51 1.58
C ALA A 845 12.40 -20.57 2.75
N ALA A 846 12.26 -21.12 3.94
CA ALA A 846 12.30 -20.36 5.19
C ALA A 846 13.61 -20.70 5.90
N HIS A 847 14.42 -19.68 6.17
CA HIS A 847 15.72 -19.79 6.84
C HIS A 847 15.93 -18.53 7.69
N THR A 848 16.43 -18.65 8.93
CA THR A 848 16.86 -17.49 9.74
C THR A 848 15.85 -16.33 9.82
N GLU A 849 14.57 -16.60 10.14
CA GLU A 849 13.51 -15.58 10.23
C GLU A 849 13.18 -14.86 8.89
N HIS A 850 13.69 -15.35 7.76
CA HIS A 850 13.42 -14.80 6.42
C HIS A 850 12.77 -15.83 5.50
N ALA A 851 11.84 -15.35 4.69
CA ALA A 851 11.32 -16.08 3.53
C ALA A 851 12.19 -15.77 2.31
N HIS A 852 12.82 -16.81 1.77
CA HIS A 852 13.60 -16.78 0.54
C HIS A 852 12.78 -17.33 -0.62
N VAL A 853 12.94 -16.68 -1.77
CA VAL A 853 12.32 -17.06 -3.03
C VAL A 853 13.39 -17.06 -4.09
N SER A 854 13.56 -18.19 -4.77
CA SER A 854 14.48 -18.30 -5.89
C SER A 854 13.80 -18.96 -7.09
N SER A 855 14.16 -18.49 -8.28
CA SER A 855 14.09 -19.35 -9.47
C SER A 855 15.36 -20.22 -9.46
N VAL A 856 15.18 -21.52 -9.65
CA VAL A 856 16.30 -22.49 -9.59
C VAL A 856 17.34 -22.17 -10.68
N PRO A 857 18.66 -22.26 -10.40
CA PRO A 857 19.70 -21.82 -11.31
C PRO A 857 19.67 -22.51 -12.68
N SER A 858 20.02 -21.72 -13.70
CA SER A 858 20.13 -22.08 -15.11
C SER A 858 21.19 -23.16 -15.37
N GLY A 859 20.78 -24.41 -15.28
CA GLY A 859 21.58 -25.56 -15.74
C GLY A 859 20.79 -26.56 -16.58
N CYS A 860 19.45 -26.52 -16.56
CA CYS A 860 18.64 -27.60 -17.11
C CYS A 860 17.38 -27.21 -17.89
N CYS A 861 16.88 -25.97 -17.80
CA CYS A 861 15.83 -25.41 -18.66
C CYS A 861 15.80 -23.88 -18.40
N PRO A 862 15.67 -23.00 -19.41
CA PRO A 862 15.46 -21.58 -19.17
C PRO A 862 14.01 -21.37 -18.74
N PHE A 863 13.76 -21.53 -17.45
CA PHE A 863 12.51 -21.15 -16.80
C PHE A 863 12.41 -19.62 -16.78
N GLN A 864 11.31 -19.05 -17.30
CA GLN A 864 10.99 -17.64 -17.09
C GLN A 864 10.67 -17.45 -15.60
N GLY A 865 11.57 -16.78 -14.88
CA GLY A 865 11.23 -16.18 -13.59
C GLY A 865 10.21 -15.06 -13.78
N PHE A 866 9.33 -14.89 -12.80
CA PHE A 866 8.32 -13.82 -12.78
C PHE A 866 8.93 -12.44 -12.58
#